data_AF-A0A7Y4NUY2-F1
#
_entry.id   AF-A0A7Y4NUY2-F1
#
_cell.length_a   1.000
_cell.length_b   1.000
_cell.length_c   1.000
_cell.angle_alpha   90.00
_cell.angle_beta   90.00
_cell.angle_gamma   90.00
#
_symmetry.space_group_name_H-M   'P 1'
#
loop_
_entity.id
_entity.type
_entity.pdbx_description
1 polymer ?
#
loop_
_entity_poly.entity_id
_entity_poly.type
_entity_poly.pdbx_seq_one_letter_code
_entity_poly.pdbx_strand_id
1 'polypeptide(L)'
;MTPPKKTKTENKAPQEEHPQRKQNRLIEDPDFLTHISQQLESKPTDKSILLNIPIWGWTGDGKTCSLLTAIHFCDPAQHPLGFALVSNPDEFSTIESSIDEYRGLNLSSLALSTADRLRALSESFIDNNEWPPGTDEASAYVVAARSVNSTLGYIVFPDIKGGSFRELDETAREAIRKAHAAILLVNPELYDKKTTDGKRYRDEILARLHQFKDAQIPVCVMITKADLNQGPNQATDATNKQLTVITERLGGLNALVCRISVIGFNKQLIDNKPPPAAEREPDNLIKAWMWVTAQALCRPAAEIRSLLPPVNIRAVAERPPVLALDSIAEFRHLGDFSNSPGSILCATNDDARGQSFIFISDEGGLYETSISPTELKEPQFISLGSIVGWEFDRSEIQGLHFGNELIIGDRSKCNFTWQGAKGSTLSKIPLPFEMAAWTPMTSRRLLGIDSSGRLHSLRQDSGKWIQADYLEGFISPTATMRLSFIDTSSHILAFNGATVEGVTVGADGKFGARVTTNLTCKYDTDQAFTNRLGLCAAAIKTGEAIASTSNKPVSLGTINLEASPSISVASHANMLALVSKDLRLSATLITATSIKKSTAAYSPVLPEAPSSMAWTKNGELLATSFADGTWGVFRPLGLIAG
;
A
#
# COMPACT_ATOMS: atom_id res chain seq x y z
N MET A 1 13.05 4.98 95.70
CA MET A 1 12.56 3.58 95.66
C MET A 1 11.30 3.52 94.83
N THR A 2 11.45 3.24 93.53
CA THR A 2 10.49 2.54 92.65
C THR A 2 11.25 2.21 91.35
N PRO A 3 11.00 1.04 90.72
CA PRO A 3 12.04 0.25 90.06
C PRO A 3 12.21 0.53 88.55
N PRO A 4 13.30 0.04 87.93
CA PRO A 4 13.62 0.28 86.53
C PRO A 4 12.77 -0.58 85.57
N LYS A 5 12.40 0.02 84.43
CA LYS A 5 11.72 -0.66 83.31
C LYS A 5 12.68 -1.65 82.65
N LYS A 6 12.29 -2.93 82.65
CA LYS A 6 12.94 -3.99 81.85
C LYS A 6 12.68 -3.76 80.36
N THR A 7 13.78 -3.66 79.63
CA THR A 7 13.93 -3.85 78.19
C THR A 7 13.44 -5.25 77.80
N LYS A 8 12.52 -5.34 76.83
CA LYS A 8 12.24 -6.57 76.08
C LYS A 8 12.83 -6.39 74.68
N THR A 9 13.97 -7.03 74.48
CA THR A 9 14.61 -7.24 73.18
C THR A 9 13.83 -8.34 72.47
N GLU A 10 13.00 -7.99 71.49
CA GLU A 10 12.51 -8.96 70.50
C GLU A 10 13.49 -8.98 69.34
N ASN A 11 14.28 -10.05 69.28
CA ASN A 11 14.97 -10.50 68.08
C ASN A 11 13.91 -10.75 66.99
N LYS A 12 13.73 -9.78 66.09
CA LYS A 12 13.18 -10.09 64.77
C LYS A 12 14.29 -10.73 63.95
N ALA A 13 14.13 -12.01 63.66
CA ALA A 13 14.83 -12.68 62.58
C ALA A 13 14.74 -11.80 61.30
N PRO A 14 15.78 -11.79 60.45
CA PRO A 14 15.70 -11.06 59.19
C PRO A 14 14.50 -11.60 58.42
N GLN A 15 13.48 -10.76 58.25
CA GLN A 15 12.40 -11.06 57.32
C GLN A 15 13.05 -11.20 55.95
N GLU A 16 13.05 -12.42 55.43
CA GLU A 16 13.33 -12.68 54.03
C GLU A 16 12.44 -11.74 53.21
N GLU A 17 13.07 -10.74 52.59
CA GLU A 17 12.40 -9.84 51.67
C GLU A 17 11.88 -10.67 50.51
N HIS A 18 10.55 -10.75 50.39
CA HIS A 18 9.90 -11.31 49.22
C HIS A 18 10.45 -10.64 47.94
N PRO A 19 10.87 -11.41 46.92
CA PRO A 19 11.56 -10.89 45.73
C PRO A 19 10.71 -9.99 44.83
N GLN A 20 9.42 -9.78 45.15
CA GLN A 20 8.51 -8.91 44.39
C GLN A 20 8.59 -7.42 44.76
N ARG A 21 9.36 -7.02 45.79
CA ARG A 21 9.47 -5.60 46.22
C ARG A 21 10.40 -4.71 45.37
N LYS A 22 10.97 -5.20 44.26
CA LYS A 22 12.06 -4.53 43.52
C LYS A 22 11.69 -3.91 42.15
N GLN A 23 10.42 -3.60 41.88
CA GLN A 23 9.97 -3.29 40.51
C GLN A 23 9.46 -1.88 40.20
N ASN A 24 9.55 -0.90 41.10
CA ASN A 24 9.48 0.51 40.69
C ASN A 24 10.90 1.02 40.44
N ARG A 25 11.49 0.60 39.31
CA ARG A 25 12.81 1.09 38.89
C ARG A 25 12.65 2.52 38.38
N LEU A 26 13.40 3.44 38.98
CA LEU A 26 13.44 4.83 38.53
C LEU A 26 13.99 4.86 37.10
N ILE A 27 13.33 5.60 36.21
CA ILE A 27 13.77 5.80 34.83
C ILE A 27 15.17 6.44 34.73
N GLU A 28 15.61 7.04 35.83
CA GLU A 28 16.91 7.68 36.02
C GLU A 28 18.02 6.69 36.46
N ASP A 29 17.70 5.42 36.68
CA ASP A 29 18.69 4.37 37.01
C ASP A 29 19.70 4.22 35.85
N PRO A 30 21.02 4.37 36.10
CA PRO A 30 22.06 4.18 35.08
C PRO A 30 22.00 2.81 34.39
N ASP A 31 21.56 1.78 35.11
CA ASP A 31 21.48 0.41 34.60
C ASP A 31 20.13 0.13 33.91
N PHE A 32 19.25 1.12 33.77
CA PHE A 32 17.88 0.92 33.25
C PHE A 32 17.86 0.23 31.88
N LEU A 33 18.68 0.73 30.93
CA LEU A 33 18.78 0.17 29.58
C LEU A 33 19.42 -1.23 29.59
N THR A 34 20.45 -1.43 30.42
CA THR A 34 21.11 -2.73 30.60
C THR A 34 20.12 -3.80 31.03
N HIS A 35 19.24 -3.48 31.97
CA HIS A 35 18.19 -4.39 32.42
C HIS A 35 17.16 -4.71 31.33
N ILE A 36 16.79 -3.74 30.49
CA ILE A 36 15.89 -4.00 29.36
C ILE A 36 16.58 -4.93 28.35
N SER A 37 17.88 -4.72 28.06
CA SER A 37 18.65 -5.61 27.19
C SER A 37 18.62 -7.05 27.71
N GLN A 38 18.92 -7.25 28.99
CA GLN A 38 18.90 -8.58 29.62
C GLN A 38 17.52 -9.25 29.55
N GLN A 39 16.44 -8.48 29.73
CA GLN A 39 15.07 -8.99 29.59
C GLN A 39 14.81 -9.50 28.17
N LEU A 40 15.21 -8.74 27.15
CA LEU A 40 14.98 -9.08 25.75
C LEU A 40 15.88 -10.21 25.24
N GLU A 41 17.14 -10.27 25.68
CA GLU A 41 18.08 -11.34 25.32
C GLU A 41 17.64 -12.71 25.82
N SER A 42 16.94 -12.75 26.95
CA SER A 42 16.45 -14.00 27.54
C SER A 42 15.28 -14.65 26.80
N LYS A 43 14.81 -14.04 25.69
CA LYS A 43 13.58 -14.39 24.99
C LYS A 43 13.84 -14.97 23.60
N PRO A 44 13.18 -16.08 23.21
CA PRO A 44 13.20 -16.54 21.83
C PRO A 44 12.52 -15.51 20.93
N THR A 45 13.20 -15.11 19.87
CA THR A 45 12.71 -14.15 18.88
C THR A 45 11.65 -14.82 18.01
N ASP A 46 10.42 -14.32 18.08
CA ASP A 46 9.33 -14.69 17.18
C ASP A 46 8.87 -13.44 16.43
N LYS A 47 9.32 -13.34 15.17
CA LYS A 47 9.01 -12.22 14.27
C LYS A 47 7.52 -12.09 13.98
N SER A 48 6.75 -13.14 14.23
CA SER A 48 5.31 -13.16 13.92
C SER A 48 4.45 -12.58 15.04
N ILE A 49 5.02 -12.17 16.18
CA ILE A 49 4.26 -11.63 17.30
C ILE A 49 3.64 -10.27 16.95
N LEU A 50 2.33 -10.15 17.21
CA LEU A 50 1.58 -8.91 17.10
C LEU A 50 1.12 -8.42 18.48
N LEU A 51 1.64 -7.27 18.90
CA LEU A 51 1.32 -6.64 20.18
C LEU A 51 0.21 -5.60 20.03
N ASN A 52 -0.51 -5.39 21.12
CA ASN A 52 -1.56 -4.38 21.30
C ASN A 52 -1.14 -3.49 22.47
N ILE A 53 -0.74 -2.25 22.18
CA ILE A 53 -0.35 -1.26 23.19
C ILE A 53 -1.22 -0.01 23.01
N PRO A 54 -2.40 0.08 23.63
CA PRO A 54 -3.22 1.28 23.56
C PRO A 54 -2.53 2.50 24.19
N ILE A 55 -2.66 3.64 23.53
CA ILE A 55 -2.22 4.94 24.03
C ILE A 55 -3.46 5.72 24.46
N TRP A 56 -3.64 5.87 25.77
CA TRP A 56 -4.72 6.65 26.34
C TRP A 56 -4.26 8.08 26.62
N GLY A 57 -5.05 9.07 26.22
CA GLY A 57 -4.81 10.49 26.48
C GLY A 57 -5.91 11.35 25.87
N TRP A 58 -6.10 12.56 26.36
CA TRP A 58 -7.06 13.51 25.78
C TRP A 58 -6.51 14.14 24.51
N THR A 59 -7.40 14.74 23.69
CA THR A 59 -6.96 15.51 22.52
C THR A 59 -5.99 16.61 22.96
N GLY A 60 -4.80 16.64 22.34
CA GLY A 60 -3.74 17.59 22.70
C GLY A 60 -2.84 17.17 23.87
N ASP A 61 -2.95 15.93 24.37
CA ASP A 61 -2.03 15.40 25.40
C ASP A 61 -0.70 14.90 24.83
N GLY A 62 -0.52 14.92 23.50
CA GLY A 62 0.77 14.68 22.85
C GLY A 62 1.00 13.25 22.31
N LYS A 63 -0.06 12.48 22.04
CA LYS A 63 0.01 11.09 21.50
C LYS A 63 0.88 11.00 20.25
N THR A 64 0.54 11.76 19.22
CA THR A 64 1.24 11.78 17.93
C THR A 64 2.69 12.20 18.08
N CYS A 65 2.96 13.28 18.81
CA CYS A 65 4.33 13.76 19.03
C CYS A 65 5.17 12.70 19.75
N SER A 66 4.62 12.06 20.79
CA SER A 66 5.32 11.01 21.53
C SER A 66 5.68 9.82 20.64
N LEU A 67 4.75 9.36 19.80
CA LEU A 67 4.99 8.27 18.86
C LEU A 67 6.04 8.64 17.80
N LEU A 68 5.95 9.82 17.18
CA LEU A 68 6.91 10.28 16.19
C LEU A 68 8.32 10.44 16.78
N THR A 69 8.42 10.99 17.99
CA THR A 69 9.70 11.06 18.72
C THR A 69 10.25 9.66 18.98
N ALA A 70 9.43 8.71 19.40
CA ALA A 70 9.88 7.33 19.60
C ALA A 70 10.39 6.70 18.29
N ILE A 71 9.68 6.87 17.17
CA ILE A 71 10.11 6.35 15.86
C ILE A 71 11.43 6.98 15.40
N HIS A 72 11.62 8.28 15.62
CA HIS A 72 12.81 8.98 15.14
C HIS A 72 14.05 8.73 16.00
N PHE A 73 13.91 8.77 17.33
CA PHE A 73 15.06 8.77 18.25
C PHE A 73 15.35 7.40 18.88
N CYS A 74 14.42 6.45 18.84
CA CYS A 74 14.65 5.09 19.36
C CYS A 74 15.36 4.23 18.30
N ASP A 75 16.67 4.42 18.18
CA ASP A 75 17.54 3.70 17.26
C ASP A 75 18.05 2.38 17.89
N PRO A 76 17.82 1.21 17.27
CA PRO A 76 18.32 -0.06 17.80
C PRO A 76 19.86 -0.16 17.84
N ALA A 77 20.60 0.69 17.10
CA ALA A 77 22.05 0.74 17.19
C ALA A 77 22.54 1.38 18.51
N GLN A 78 21.70 2.19 19.14
CA GLN A 78 22.00 2.94 20.37
C GLN A 78 21.20 2.43 21.57
N HIS A 79 20.11 1.71 21.32
CA HIS A 79 19.16 1.25 22.33
C HIS A 79 18.89 -0.26 22.19
N PRO A 80 18.51 -0.96 23.28
CA PRO A 80 18.12 -2.38 23.26
C PRO A 80 17.04 -2.76 22.23
N LEU A 81 16.17 -1.81 21.88
CA LEU A 81 15.21 -1.95 20.79
C LEU A 81 15.02 -0.59 20.11
N GLY A 82 14.46 -0.60 18.90
CA GLY A 82 14.01 0.59 18.20
C GLY A 82 12.71 0.38 17.44
N PHE A 83 12.15 1.47 16.93
CA PHE A 83 10.88 1.47 16.21
C PHE A 83 11.09 1.86 14.75
N ALA A 84 10.41 1.17 13.85
CA ALA A 84 10.45 1.49 12.43
C ALA A 84 9.08 1.34 11.80
N LEU A 85 8.81 2.18 10.79
CA LEU A 85 7.68 1.94 9.88
C LEU A 85 7.89 0.61 9.16
N VAL A 86 6.79 -0.11 8.91
CA VAL A 86 6.86 -1.39 8.21
C VAL A 86 7.15 -1.13 6.74
N SER A 87 8.35 -1.55 6.31
CA SER A 87 8.87 -1.30 4.97
C SER A 87 8.32 -2.25 3.91
N ASN A 88 7.89 -3.46 4.32
CA ASN A 88 7.33 -4.47 3.43
C ASN A 88 5.97 -4.95 3.97
N PRO A 89 4.85 -4.36 3.52
CA PRO A 89 3.51 -4.79 3.91
C PRO A 89 3.20 -6.26 3.57
N ASP A 90 3.88 -6.87 2.60
CA ASP A 90 3.64 -8.28 2.22
C ASP A 90 4.09 -9.28 3.30
N GLU A 91 4.96 -8.85 4.22
CA GLU A 91 5.28 -9.62 5.43
C GLU A 91 4.01 -9.89 6.25
N PHE A 92 3.08 -8.95 6.28
CA PHE A 92 1.80 -9.14 6.98
C PHE A 92 0.88 -10.11 6.26
N SER A 93 0.85 -10.12 4.93
CA SER A 93 0.11 -11.14 4.17
C SER A 93 0.62 -12.56 4.48
N THR A 94 1.93 -12.69 4.74
CA THR A 94 2.55 -13.96 5.16
C THR A 94 2.19 -14.31 6.61
N ILE A 95 2.20 -13.34 7.52
CA ILE A 95 1.83 -13.53 8.93
C ILE A 95 0.34 -13.90 9.07
N GLU A 96 -0.56 -13.22 8.34
CA GLU A 96 -2.00 -13.49 8.35
C GLU A 96 -2.39 -14.82 7.67
N SER A 97 -1.56 -15.33 6.77
CA SER A 97 -1.77 -16.65 6.15
C SER A 97 -1.18 -17.79 6.97
N SER A 98 -0.10 -17.55 7.72
CA SER A 98 0.60 -18.55 8.53
C SER A 98 0.07 -18.70 9.96
N ILE A 99 -0.64 -17.69 10.49
CA ILE A 99 -1.21 -17.71 11.84
C ILE A 99 -2.72 -17.52 11.74
N ASP A 100 -3.46 -18.59 12.06
CA ASP A 100 -4.92 -18.63 11.93
C ASP A 100 -5.61 -17.51 12.73
N GLU A 101 -5.08 -17.17 13.92
CA GLU A 101 -5.62 -16.13 14.77
C GLU A 101 -5.48 -14.72 14.17
N TYR A 102 -4.55 -14.51 13.23
CA TYR A 102 -4.32 -13.22 12.59
C TYR A 102 -5.06 -13.05 11.26
N ARG A 103 -5.72 -14.10 10.78
CA ARG A 103 -6.43 -14.06 9.50
C ARG A 103 -7.55 -13.00 9.52
N GLY A 104 -7.51 -12.09 8.55
CA GLY A 104 -8.55 -11.06 8.35
C GLY A 104 -8.40 -9.81 9.24
N LEU A 105 -7.26 -9.62 9.90
CA LEU A 105 -6.95 -8.38 10.61
C LEU A 105 -6.63 -7.21 9.66
N ASN A 106 -6.33 -7.50 8.39
CA ASN A 106 -5.97 -6.53 7.33
C ASN A 106 -4.75 -5.68 7.68
N LEU A 107 -3.74 -6.33 8.27
CA LEU A 107 -2.51 -5.70 8.75
C LEU A 107 -1.70 -5.02 7.63
N SER A 108 -1.73 -5.56 6.41
CA SER A 108 -1.05 -4.97 5.24
C SER A 108 -1.61 -3.58 4.91
N SER A 109 -2.94 -3.41 4.92
CA SER A 109 -3.56 -2.09 4.72
C SER A 109 -3.28 -1.13 5.89
N LEU A 110 -3.30 -1.65 7.13
CA LEU A 110 -2.98 -0.85 8.31
C LEU A 110 -1.53 -0.30 8.22
N ALA A 111 -0.59 -1.13 7.74
CA ALA A 111 0.81 -0.77 7.57
C ALA A 111 1.02 0.35 6.56
N LEU A 112 0.37 0.25 5.39
CA LEU A 112 0.39 1.27 4.35
C LEU A 112 -0.17 2.59 4.88
N SER A 113 -1.37 2.55 5.47
CA SER A 113 -2.01 3.75 6.04
C SER A 113 -1.17 4.38 7.16
N THR A 114 -0.54 3.56 8.00
CA THR A 114 0.37 4.03 9.06
C THR A 114 1.58 4.74 8.47
N ALA A 115 2.22 4.12 7.46
CA ALA A 115 3.42 4.66 6.84
C ALA A 115 3.15 6.01 6.17
N ASP A 116 2.04 6.13 5.44
CA ASP A 116 1.67 7.38 4.76
C ASP A 116 1.38 8.49 5.76
N ARG A 117 0.58 8.20 6.80
CA ARG A 117 0.20 9.19 7.80
C ARG A 117 1.37 9.64 8.67
N LEU A 118 2.18 8.70 9.16
CA LEU A 118 3.30 9.04 10.04
C LEU A 118 4.45 9.70 9.28
N ARG A 119 4.66 9.42 7.98
CA ARG A 119 5.64 10.15 7.17
C ARG A 119 5.25 11.62 7.02
N ALA A 120 4.01 11.92 6.64
CA ALA A 120 3.55 13.29 6.49
C ALA A 120 3.63 14.08 7.82
N LEU A 121 3.27 13.44 8.94
CA LEU A 121 3.38 14.06 10.26
C LEU A 121 4.83 14.19 10.74
N SER A 122 5.70 13.25 10.36
CA SER A 122 7.14 13.32 10.62
C SER A 122 7.78 14.48 9.87
N GLU A 123 7.42 14.70 8.60
CA GLU A 123 7.94 15.84 7.82
C GLU A 123 7.61 17.17 8.50
N SER A 124 6.38 17.33 8.99
CA SER A 124 6.00 18.52 9.77
C SER A 124 6.78 18.62 11.10
N PHE A 125 6.84 17.55 11.89
CA PHE A 125 7.33 17.61 13.27
C PHE A 125 8.84 17.46 13.44
N ILE A 126 9.43 16.52 12.72
CA ILE A 126 10.85 16.20 12.77
C ILE A 126 11.62 17.14 11.83
N ASP A 127 11.18 17.27 10.58
CA ASP A 127 11.96 17.98 9.56
C ASP A 127 11.70 19.49 9.59
N ASN A 128 10.42 19.89 9.67
CA ASN A 128 10.03 21.31 9.67
C ASN A 128 9.94 21.94 11.06
N ASN A 129 10.09 21.14 12.13
CA ASN A 129 10.02 21.60 13.51
C ASN A 129 8.69 22.28 13.87
N GLU A 130 7.58 21.72 13.38
CA GLU A 130 6.22 22.23 13.63
C GLU A 130 5.39 21.23 14.41
N TRP A 131 4.57 21.70 15.35
CA TRP A 131 3.70 20.80 16.10
C TRP A 131 2.65 20.20 15.16
N PRO A 132 2.56 18.85 15.06
CA PRO A 132 1.58 18.23 14.19
C PRO A 132 0.17 18.54 14.71
N PRO A 133 -0.84 18.65 13.82
CA PRO A 133 -2.21 18.86 14.25
C PRO A 133 -2.68 17.69 15.12
N GLY A 134 -3.48 17.99 16.15
CA GLY A 134 -4.09 16.96 16.99
C GLY A 134 -4.94 16.00 16.15
N THR A 135 -4.88 14.70 16.44
CA THR A 135 -5.70 13.70 15.76
C THR A 135 -7.10 13.65 16.36
N ASP A 136 -8.11 14.10 15.60
CA ASP A 136 -9.52 14.06 16.01
C ASP A 136 -10.24 12.76 15.62
N GLU A 137 -9.59 11.94 14.80
CA GLU A 137 -10.08 10.67 14.26
C GLU A 137 -9.44 9.47 14.96
N ALA A 138 -10.28 8.54 15.45
CA ALA A 138 -9.81 7.26 15.96
C ALA A 138 -9.16 6.44 14.83
N SER A 139 -7.97 5.91 15.10
CA SER A 139 -7.17 5.14 14.15
C SER A 139 -6.25 4.16 14.87
N ALA A 140 -5.80 3.11 14.20
CA ALA A 140 -4.69 2.30 14.67
C ALA A 140 -3.43 2.67 13.88
N TYR A 141 -2.27 2.58 14.53
CA TYR A 141 -0.96 2.59 13.88
C TYR A 141 -0.31 1.24 14.03
N VAL A 142 0.46 0.78 13.05
CA VAL A 142 1.33 -0.40 13.18
C VAL A 142 2.80 -0.06 12.91
N VAL A 143 3.68 -0.44 13.84
CA VAL A 143 5.13 -0.28 13.70
C VAL A 143 5.84 -1.60 13.97
N ALA A 144 7.04 -1.75 13.44
CA ALA A 144 7.94 -2.84 13.80
C ALA A 144 8.78 -2.44 15.02
N ALA A 145 8.86 -3.32 16.02
CA ALA A 145 9.88 -3.27 17.06
C ALA A 145 11.08 -4.09 16.60
N ARG A 146 12.27 -3.49 16.59
CA ARG A 146 13.49 -4.10 16.05
C ARG A 146 14.61 -4.08 17.06
N SER A 147 15.48 -5.07 17.00
CA SER A 147 16.84 -5.03 17.54
C SER A 147 17.81 -4.76 16.39
N VAL A 148 19.11 -4.62 16.67
CA VAL A 148 20.16 -4.50 15.65
C VAL A 148 20.09 -5.62 14.61
N ASN A 149 19.75 -6.84 15.05
CA ASN A 149 19.90 -8.05 14.26
C ASN A 149 18.58 -8.59 13.69
N SER A 150 17.43 -8.16 14.23
CA SER A 150 16.14 -8.70 13.79
C SER A 150 14.93 -7.88 14.25
N THR A 151 13.82 -8.02 13.54
CA THR A 151 12.48 -7.69 14.07
C THR A 151 12.17 -8.56 15.29
N LEU A 152 11.75 -7.92 16.38
CA LEU A 152 11.32 -8.58 17.63
C LEU A 152 9.81 -8.87 17.62
N GLY A 153 9.04 -8.06 16.89
CA GLY A 153 7.61 -8.21 16.69
C GLY A 153 7.02 -6.93 16.08
N TYR A 154 5.71 -6.92 15.87
CA TYR A 154 4.96 -5.77 15.39
C TYR A 154 4.03 -5.26 16.49
N ILE A 155 3.79 -3.95 16.53
CA ILE A 155 2.97 -3.33 17.56
C ILE A 155 1.85 -2.55 16.90
N VAL A 156 0.62 -2.86 17.28
CA VAL A 156 -0.57 -2.05 16.99
C VAL A 156 -0.78 -1.07 18.15
N PHE A 157 -0.84 0.21 17.81
CA PHE A 157 -1.20 1.31 18.70
C PHE A 157 -2.62 1.80 18.37
N PRO A 158 -3.63 1.37 19.14
CA PRO A 158 -4.94 2.02 19.11
C PRO A 158 -4.82 3.49 19.54
N ASP A 159 -4.96 4.42 18.60
CA ASP A 159 -5.15 5.85 18.88
C ASP A 159 -6.64 6.09 19.17
N ILE A 160 -6.97 6.01 20.46
CA ILE A 160 -8.33 6.13 20.96
C ILE A 160 -8.60 7.61 21.30
N LYS A 161 -9.74 8.15 20.86
CA LYS A 161 -10.15 9.53 21.15
C LYS A 161 -10.51 9.69 22.64
N GLY A 162 -10.00 10.72 23.31
CA GLY A 162 -10.25 10.97 24.73
C GLY A 162 -10.94 12.32 24.97
N GLY A 163 -12.22 12.27 25.32
CA GLY A 163 -13.02 13.45 25.70
C GLY A 163 -14.52 13.21 25.92
N SER A 164 -14.96 11.98 26.19
CA SER A 164 -16.26 11.61 26.78
C SER A 164 -16.33 10.08 26.90
N PHE A 165 -15.63 9.49 27.87
CA PHE A 165 -15.97 8.14 28.33
C PHE A 165 -17.19 8.21 29.25
N ARG A 166 -18.31 8.69 28.70
CA ARG A 166 -19.61 8.15 29.07
C ARG A 166 -19.76 6.85 28.30
N GLU A 167 -19.16 5.79 28.83
CA GLU A 167 -19.61 4.39 28.73
C GLU A 167 -20.10 3.77 27.39
N LEU A 168 -19.87 4.37 26.21
CA LEU A 168 -20.51 3.92 24.96
C LEU A 168 -19.57 3.41 23.84
N ASP A 169 -18.23 3.51 23.96
CA ASP A 169 -17.33 2.94 22.95
C ASP A 169 -16.74 1.60 23.40
N GLU A 170 -17.41 0.52 23.00
CA GLU A 170 -16.99 -0.87 23.25
C GLU A 170 -15.60 -1.16 22.68
N THR A 171 -15.21 -0.46 21.61
CA THR A 171 -13.91 -0.64 20.95
C THR A 171 -12.75 -0.24 21.85
N ALA A 172 -12.88 0.87 22.56
CA ALA A 172 -11.87 1.35 23.48
C ALA A 172 -11.77 0.46 24.73
N ARG A 173 -12.91 -0.06 25.21
CA ARG A 173 -12.92 -1.06 26.29
C ARG A 173 -12.22 -2.34 25.83
N GLU A 174 -12.48 -2.77 24.61
CA GLU A 174 -11.91 -3.97 24.03
C GLU A 174 -10.40 -3.83 23.78
N ALA A 175 -9.95 -2.65 23.31
CA ALA A 175 -8.54 -2.33 23.15
C ALA A 175 -7.76 -2.42 24.46
N ILE A 176 -8.36 -1.92 25.55
CA ILE A 176 -7.78 -2.00 26.89
C ILE A 176 -7.86 -3.44 27.43
N ARG A 177 -8.98 -4.14 27.26
CA ARG A 177 -9.16 -5.54 27.73
C ARG A 177 -8.16 -6.50 27.09
N LYS A 178 -7.82 -6.26 25.81
CA LYS A 178 -6.86 -7.05 25.05
C LYS A 178 -5.46 -6.45 25.03
N ALA A 179 -5.14 -5.53 25.94
CA ALA A 179 -3.84 -4.86 25.94
C ALA A 179 -2.74 -5.78 26.50
N HIS A 180 -1.59 -5.76 25.83
CA HIS A 180 -0.38 -6.43 26.32
C HIS A 180 0.37 -5.58 27.32
N ALA A 181 0.35 -4.26 27.09
CA ALA A 181 0.77 -3.18 27.97
C ALA A 181 0.00 -1.91 27.55
N ALA A 182 0.06 -0.83 28.31
CA ALA A 182 -0.63 0.41 27.98
C ALA A 182 0.21 1.65 28.24
N ILE A 183 -0.05 2.73 27.50
CA ILE A 183 0.50 4.05 27.75
C ILE A 183 -0.63 4.97 28.23
N LEU A 184 -0.40 5.67 29.33
CA LEU A 184 -1.32 6.65 29.89
C LEU A 184 -0.67 8.03 29.87
N LEU A 185 -1.10 8.89 28.95
CA LEU A 185 -0.65 10.27 28.87
C LEU A 185 -1.43 11.14 29.85
N VAL A 186 -0.71 11.95 30.62
CA VAL A 186 -1.29 12.85 31.61
C VAL A 186 -0.84 14.28 31.34
N ASN A 187 -1.82 15.16 31.13
CA ASN A 187 -1.62 16.59 31.07
C ASN A 187 -1.55 17.18 32.49
N PRO A 188 -0.37 17.65 32.92
CA PRO A 188 -0.14 18.08 34.31
C PRO A 188 -0.97 19.32 34.68
N GLU A 189 -1.24 20.21 33.74
CA GLU A 189 -2.03 21.43 34.01
C GLU A 189 -3.50 21.12 34.27
N LEU A 190 -4.07 20.15 33.57
CA LEU A 190 -5.45 19.69 33.84
C LEU A 190 -5.52 18.87 35.12
N TYR A 191 -4.52 18.04 35.37
CA TYR A 191 -4.45 17.20 36.56
C TYR A 191 -4.35 18.02 37.85
N ASP A 192 -3.55 19.09 37.88
CA ASP A 192 -3.38 19.92 39.09
C ASP A 192 -4.50 20.97 39.28
N LYS A 193 -5.31 21.24 38.24
CA LYS A 193 -6.42 22.22 38.32
C LYS A 193 -7.44 21.86 39.41
N LYS A 194 -7.71 22.81 40.30
CA LYS A 194 -8.75 22.71 41.36
C LYS A 194 -10.14 23.09 40.86
N THR A 195 -10.50 22.66 39.66
CA THR A 195 -11.83 22.86 39.05
C THR A 195 -12.62 21.55 39.01
N THR A 196 -13.92 21.62 38.71
CA THR A 196 -14.75 20.42 38.48
C THR A 196 -14.19 19.54 37.37
N ASP A 197 -13.72 20.14 36.28
CA ASP A 197 -13.14 19.40 35.15
C ASP A 197 -11.78 18.81 35.50
N GLY A 198 -10.94 19.52 36.26
CA GLY A 198 -9.69 18.97 36.79
C GLY A 198 -9.93 17.79 37.74
N LYS A 199 -10.97 17.85 38.58
CA LYS A 199 -11.39 16.71 39.41
C LYS A 199 -11.84 15.53 38.55
N ARG A 200 -12.70 15.74 37.57
CA ARG A 200 -13.15 14.68 36.64
C ARG A 200 -11.97 14.03 35.91
N TYR A 201 -11.01 14.83 35.47
CA TYR A 201 -9.79 14.34 34.83
C TYR A 201 -8.99 13.44 35.78
N ARG A 202 -8.76 13.86 37.02
CA ARG A 202 -8.09 13.03 38.04
C ARG A 202 -8.84 11.73 38.33
N ASP A 203 -10.16 11.81 38.50
CA ASP A 203 -11.00 10.64 38.79
C ASP A 203 -10.94 9.61 37.64
N GLU A 204 -10.91 10.07 36.38
CA GLU A 204 -10.75 9.21 35.20
C GLU A 204 -9.36 8.56 35.15
N ILE A 205 -8.28 9.32 35.41
CA ILE A 205 -6.92 8.77 35.50
C ILE A 205 -6.84 7.66 36.56
N LEU A 206 -7.42 7.92 37.74
CA LEU A 206 -7.46 6.93 38.82
C LEU A 206 -8.25 5.68 38.43
N ALA A 207 -9.41 5.85 37.80
CA ALA A 207 -10.22 4.74 37.31
C ALA A 207 -9.45 3.86 36.31
N ARG A 208 -8.68 4.47 35.40
CA ARG A 208 -7.83 3.73 34.45
C ARG A 208 -6.69 2.97 35.12
N LEU A 209 -6.03 3.58 36.11
CA LEU A 209 -4.98 2.88 36.87
C LEU A 209 -5.52 1.66 37.62
N HIS A 210 -6.73 1.78 38.20
CA HIS A 210 -7.43 0.63 38.78
C HIS A 210 -7.77 -0.44 37.72
N GLN A 211 -8.28 -0.04 36.56
CA GLN A 211 -8.60 -0.97 35.47
C GLN A 211 -7.35 -1.75 35.00
N PHE A 212 -6.21 -1.07 34.81
CA PHE A 212 -4.96 -1.74 34.42
C PHE A 212 -4.44 -2.67 35.51
N LYS A 213 -4.58 -2.29 36.78
CA LYS A 213 -4.22 -3.16 37.90
C LYS A 213 -5.06 -4.43 37.91
N ASP A 214 -6.37 -4.30 37.83
CA ASP A 214 -7.30 -5.43 37.91
C ASP A 214 -7.11 -6.41 36.74
N ALA A 215 -6.77 -5.88 35.56
CA ALA A 215 -6.43 -6.67 34.37
C ALA A 215 -4.96 -7.13 34.31
N GLN A 216 -4.13 -6.79 35.30
CA GLN A 216 -2.68 -7.08 35.34
C GLN A 216 -1.92 -6.60 34.10
N ILE A 217 -2.34 -5.45 33.54
CA ILE A 217 -1.72 -4.84 32.37
C ILE A 217 -0.59 -3.91 32.82
N PRO A 218 0.66 -4.12 32.37
CA PRO A 218 1.75 -3.17 32.60
C PRO A 218 1.42 -1.81 31.99
N VAL A 219 1.60 -0.72 32.74
CA VAL A 219 1.24 0.63 32.28
C VAL A 219 2.39 1.62 32.43
N CYS A 220 2.66 2.39 31.38
CA CYS A 220 3.57 3.53 31.44
C CYS A 220 2.77 4.83 31.54
N VAL A 221 2.85 5.50 32.68
CA VAL A 221 2.22 6.80 32.93
C VAL A 221 3.19 7.90 32.55
N MET A 222 2.96 8.51 31.39
CA MET A 222 3.80 9.56 30.83
C MET A 222 3.17 10.93 31.09
N ILE A 223 3.86 11.75 31.88
CA ILE A 223 3.41 13.12 32.19
C ILE A 223 3.97 14.04 31.12
N THR A 224 3.08 14.59 30.30
CA THR A 224 3.42 15.27 29.05
C THR A 224 3.57 16.77 29.25
N LYS A 225 3.87 17.51 28.16
CA LYS A 225 4.00 18.98 28.16
C LYS A 225 5.08 19.52 29.11
N ALA A 226 6.07 18.70 29.46
CA ALA A 226 7.24 19.19 30.17
C ALA A 226 8.04 20.21 29.34
N ASP A 227 7.99 20.09 28.01
CA ASP A 227 8.67 20.99 27.06
C ASP A 227 8.20 22.45 27.18
N LEU A 228 6.91 22.65 27.48
CA LEU A 228 6.25 23.96 27.59
C LEU A 228 6.59 24.70 28.89
N ASN A 229 7.22 24.01 29.84
CA ASN A 229 7.36 24.50 31.21
C ASN A 229 8.74 24.10 31.77
N GLN A 230 9.78 24.88 31.45
CA GLN A 230 11.16 24.54 31.75
C GLN A 230 11.64 25.09 33.10
N GLY A 231 12.23 24.22 33.92
CA GLY A 231 12.58 24.45 35.33
C GLY A 231 11.85 23.47 36.27
N PRO A 232 11.95 23.62 37.61
CA PRO A 232 11.06 22.91 38.54
C PRO A 232 9.63 23.34 38.26
N ASN A 233 8.90 22.54 37.48
CA ASN A 233 7.54 22.82 37.10
C ASN A 233 6.64 22.27 38.18
N GLN A 234 6.09 23.17 39.01
CA GLN A 234 5.22 22.79 40.12
C GLN A 234 4.11 21.82 39.69
N ALA A 235 3.48 22.01 38.52
CA ALA A 235 2.38 21.14 38.08
C ALA A 235 2.87 19.76 37.61
N THR A 236 3.93 19.71 36.80
CA THR A 236 4.50 18.43 36.31
C THR A 236 5.13 17.63 37.44
N ASP A 237 5.88 18.29 38.31
CA ASP A 237 6.55 17.66 39.46
C ASP A 237 5.54 17.24 40.53
N ALA A 238 4.53 18.07 40.82
CA ALA A 238 3.45 17.69 41.73
C ALA A 238 2.63 16.52 41.17
N THR A 239 2.30 16.54 39.87
CA THR A 239 1.58 15.44 39.20
C THR A 239 2.40 14.15 39.25
N ASN A 240 3.72 14.22 38.96
CA ASN A 240 4.62 13.07 39.05
C ASN A 240 4.68 12.50 40.45
N LYS A 241 4.87 13.36 41.46
CA LYS A 241 4.89 12.94 42.87
C LYS A 241 3.56 12.31 43.30
N GLN A 242 2.44 12.93 42.93
CA GLN A 242 1.11 12.41 43.28
C GLN A 242 0.85 11.05 42.63
N LEU A 243 1.08 10.91 41.33
CA LEU A 243 0.84 9.66 40.60
C LEU A 243 1.80 8.55 41.01
N THR A 244 3.05 8.87 41.36
CA THR A 244 3.99 7.89 41.93
C THR A 244 3.46 7.35 43.25
N VAL A 245 3.04 8.21 44.18
CA VAL A 245 2.45 7.79 45.47
C VAL A 245 1.16 6.98 45.26
N ILE A 246 0.31 7.36 44.31
CA ILE A 246 -0.92 6.64 43.99
C ILE A 246 -0.60 5.24 43.46
N THR A 247 0.27 5.13 42.46
CA THR A 247 0.63 3.83 41.84
C THR A 247 1.31 2.89 42.83
N GLU A 248 2.18 3.40 43.70
CA GLU A 248 2.77 2.63 44.81
C GLU A 248 1.72 2.12 45.80
N ARG A 249 0.75 2.96 46.17
CA ARG A 249 -0.35 2.58 47.09
C ARG A 249 -1.31 1.57 46.48
N LEU A 250 -1.47 1.59 45.16
CA LEU A 250 -2.37 0.67 44.48
C LEU A 250 -1.93 -0.78 44.64
N GLY A 251 -0.62 -1.08 44.78
CA GLY A 251 -0.10 -2.41 45.10
C GLY A 251 -0.41 -3.48 44.05
N GLY A 252 0.62 -4.12 43.49
CA GLY A 252 0.46 -5.14 42.44
C GLY A 252 0.17 -4.59 41.04
N LEU A 253 0.14 -3.27 40.86
CA LEU A 253 0.19 -2.63 39.55
C LEU A 253 1.65 -2.54 39.08
N ASN A 254 1.96 -3.11 37.91
CA ASN A 254 3.25 -2.93 37.25
C ASN A 254 3.23 -1.60 36.48
N ALA A 255 3.72 -0.52 37.09
CA ALA A 255 3.67 0.81 36.49
C ALA A 255 5.03 1.52 36.47
N LEU A 256 5.31 2.20 35.37
CA LEU A 256 6.36 3.20 35.27
C LEU A 256 5.72 4.58 35.24
N VAL A 257 6.07 5.47 36.17
CA VAL A 257 5.59 6.87 36.18
C VAL A 257 6.76 7.79 35.87
N CYS A 258 6.70 8.53 34.78
CA CYS A 258 7.80 9.39 34.36
C CYS A 258 7.31 10.69 33.72
N ARG A 259 8.12 11.74 33.89
CA ARG A 259 8.01 12.97 33.10
C ARG A 259 8.61 12.70 31.73
N ILE A 260 7.96 13.16 30.67
CA ILE A 260 8.47 13.02 29.31
C ILE A 260 8.58 14.38 28.62
N SER A 261 9.57 14.49 27.75
CA SER A 261 9.87 15.66 26.93
C SER A 261 10.23 15.18 25.54
N VAL A 262 9.68 15.82 24.50
CA VAL A 262 9.96 15.46 23.10
C VAL A 262 11.17 16.21 22.53
N ILE A 263 11.64 17.26 23.20
CA ILE A 263 12.86 18.00 22.83
C ILE A 263 14.04 17.75 23.78
N GLY A 264 13.78 17.24 24.99
CA GLY A 264 14.75 17.06 26.07
C GLY A 264 14.64 18.14 27.15
N PHE A 265 14.81 17.75 28.43
CA PHE A 265 14.63 18.63 29.59
C PHE A 265 15.59 19.82 29.65
N ASN A 266 16.70 19.76 28.91
CA ASN A 266 17.75 20.78 28.87
C ASN A 266 17.65 21.71 27.65
N LYS A 267 16.63 21.56 26.79
CA LYS A 267 16.48 22.31 25.53
C LYS A 267 15.29 23.24 25.61
N GLN A 268 15.37 24.45 25.05
CA GLN A 268 14.31 25.46 25.07
C GLN A 268 13.45 25.49 23.79
N LEU A 269 12.18 25.84 23.94
CA LEU A 269 11.32 26.20 22.80
C LEU A 269 11.55 27.67 22.43
N ILE A 270 11.73 27.95 21.14
CA ILE A 270 11.82 29.32 20.59
C ILE A 270 10.54 29.57 19.80
N ASP A 271 9.83 30.66 20.11
CA ASP A 271 8.54 31.00 19.49
C ASP A 271 7.52 29.85 19.49
N ASN A 272 7.51 29.06 20.57
CA ASN A 272 6.68 27.87 20.74
C ASN A 272 6.94 26.77 19.69
N LYS A 273 8.10 26.76 19.03
CA LYS A 273 8.54 25.69 18.11
C LYS A 273 9.63 24.82 18.75
N PRO A 274 9.64 23.50 18.49
CA PRO A 274 10.75 22.64 18.87
C PRO A 274 12.04 23.06 18.14
N PRO A 275 13.23 22.84 18.73
CA PRO A 275 14.49 23.01 18.02
C PRO A 275 14.66 21.92 16.94
N PRO A 276 15.64 22.07 16.03
CA PRO A 276 15.99 21.05 15.04
C PRO A 276 16.13 19.66 15.67
N ALA A 277 15.69 18.61 14.96
CA ALA A 277 15.73 17.24 15.47
C ALA A 277 17.11 16.82 16.00
N ALA A 278 18.19 17.22 15.33
CA ALA A 278 19.57 16.94 15.73
C ALA A 278 19.97 17.54 17.10
N GLU A 279 19.25 18.54 17.59
CA GLU A 279 19.50 19.17 18.88
C GLU A 279 18.64 18.60 20.01
N ARG A 280 17.66 17.73 19.69
CA ARG A 280 16.71 17.18 20.67
C ARG A 280 17.32 15.99 21.41
N GLU A 281 17.02 15.88 22.70
CA GLU A 281 17.50 14.80 23.58
C GLU A 281 16.35 14.20 24.42
N PRO A 282 15.39 13.48 23.81
CA PRO A 282 14.17 13.00 24.47
C PRO A 282 14.37 11.72 25.31
N ASP A 283 15.44 11.60 26.10
CA ASP A 283 15.88 10.36 26.76
C ASP A 283 14.79 9.63 27.56
N ASN A 284 14.13 10.31 28.50
CA ASN A 284 13.06 9.69 29.31
C ASN A 284 11.88 9.19 28.47
N LEU A 285 11.58 9.85 27.35
CA LEU A 285 10.52 9.40 26.46
C LEU A 285 10.91 8.08 25.79
N ILE A 286 12.16 7.98 25.31
CA ILE A 286 12.68 6.75 24.68
C ILE A 286 12.73 5.61 25.69
N LYS A 287 13.24 5.85 26.90
CA LYS A 287 13.23 4.86 27.99
C LYS A 287 11.83 4.37 28.35
N ALA A 288 10.86 5.28 28.40
CA ALA A 288 9.46 4.95 28.71
C ALA A 288 8.83 4.04 27.63
N TRP A 289 9.05 4.38 26.36
CA TRP A 289 8.62 3.58 25.20
C TRP A 289 9.30 2.20 25.17
N MET A 290 10.60 2.14 25.40
CA MET A 290 11.31 0.87 25.47
C MET A 290 10.79 -0.02 26.59
N TRP A 291 10.58 0.55 27.78
CA TRP A 291 10.12 -0.21 28.94
C TRP A 291 8.75 -0.84 28.68
N VAL A 292 7.78 -0.06 28.20
CA VAL A 292 6.42 -0.57 27.97
C VAL A 292 6.39 -1.63 26.87
N THR A 293 7.19 -1.46 25.81
CA THR A 293 7.34 -2.45 24.75
C THR A 293 8.04 -3.72 25.25
N ALA A 294 9.07 -3.60 26.07
CA ALA A 294 9.76 -4.74 26.67
C ALA A 294 8.81 -5.53 27.59
N GLN A 295 7.99 -4.86 28.41
CA GLN A 295 6.97 -5.53 29.22
C GLN A 295 5.99 -6.33 28.34
N ALA A 296 5.55 -5.77 27.21
CA ALA A 296 4.64 -6.44 26.27
C ALA A 296 5.31 -7.64 25.57
N LEU A 297 6.53 -7.48 25.04
CA LEU A 297 7.31 -8.54 24.37
C LEU A 297 7.67 -9.70 25.31
N CYS A 298 7.85 -9.42 26.59
CA CYS A 298 8.22 -10.44 27.58
C CYS A 298 7.06 -11.38 27.96
N ARG A 299 5.80 -11.08 27.60
CA ARG A 299 4.65 -11.97 27.84
C ARG A 299 4.74 -13.27 27.00
N PRO A 300 4.25 -14.42 27.47
CA PRO A 300 4.26 -15.66 26.69
C PRO A 300 3.59 -15.50 25.33
N ALA A 301 4.16 -16.10 24.26
CA ALA A 301 3.62 -15.97 22.90
C ALA A 301 2.16 -16.46 22.79
N ALA A 302 1.80 -17.52 23.52
CA ALA A 302 0.43 -18.02 23.58
C ALA A 302 -0.54 -17.00 24.21
N GLU A 303 -0.10 -16.28 25.24
CA GLU A 303 -0.89 -15.21 25.85
C GLU A 303 -1.06 -14.05 24.86
N ILE A 304 0.01 -13.69 24.15
CA ILE A 304 -0.04 -12.62 23.14
C ILE A 304 -1.02 -12.95 22.02
N ARG A 305 -0.96 -14.18 21.48
CA ARG A 305 -1.86 -14.62 20.40
C ARG A 305 -3.31 -14.73 20.84
N SER A 306 -3.58 -14.94 22.13
CA SER A 306 -4.94 -14.97 22.67
C SER A 306 -5.60 -13.59 22.79
N LEU A 307 -4.82 -12.51 22.78
CA LEU A 307 -5.27 -11.13 22.97
C LEU A 307 -5.09 -10.30 21.70
N LEU A 308 -5.85 -10.64 20.66
CA LEU A 308 -5.72 -9.99 19.35
C LEU A 308 -5.99 -8.47 19.40
N PRO A 309 -5.12 -7.63 18.79
CA PRO A 309 -5.35 -6.20 18.76
C PRO A 309 -6.63 -5.86 17.98
N PRO A 310 -7.41 -4.87 18.44
CA PRO A 310 -8.47 -4.31 17.61
C PRO A 310 -7.83 -3.49 16.49
N VAL A 311 -7.72 -4.08 15.31
CA VAL A 311 -7.22 -3.39 14.10
C VAL A 311 -8.34 -2.56 13.46
N ASN A 312 -9.58 -3.05 13.53
CA ASN A 312 -10.77 -2.38 13.02
C ASN A 312 -11.48 -1.55 14.10
N ILE A 313 -10.85 -0.45 14.52
CA ILE A 313 -11.37 0.42 15.60
C ILE A 313 -12.71 1.11 15.21
N ARG A 314 -13.15 1.02 13.94
CA ARG A 314 -14.43 1.58 13.44
C ARG A 314 -15.53 0.55 13.14
N ALA A 315 -15.30 -0.76 13.29
CA ALA A 315 -16.18 -1.77 12.65
C ALA A 315 -17.45 -2.19 13.43
N VAL A 316 -17.87 -1.50 14.50
CA VAL A 316 -19.10 -1.89 15.25
C VAL A 316 -20.22 -0.84 15.24
N ALA A 317 -19.99 0.39 14.79
CA ALA A 317 -21.08 1.34 14.57
C ALA A 317 -20.82 2.10 13.29
N GLU A 318 -21.67 1.85 12.29
CA GLU A 318 -21.71 2.50 10.98
C GLU A 318 -20.56 2.07 10.07
N ARG A 319 -20.92 1.44 8.94
CA ARG A 319 -20.05 1.42 7.75
C ARG A 319 -19.54 2.85 7.57
N PRO A 320 -18.22 3.11 7.67
CA PRO A 320 -17.75 4.46 7.48
C PRO A 320 -17.97 4.82 6.01
N PRO A 321 -18.38 6.05 5.70
CA PRO A 321 -18.15 6.58 4.37
C PRO A 321 -16.64 6.51 4.16
N VAL A 322 -16.23 6.00 3.00
CA VAL A 322 -14.85 6.13 2.54
C VAL A 322 -14.57 7.63 2.52
N LEU A 323 -13.87 8.13 3.55
CA LEU A 323 -13.11 9.37 3.41
C LEU A 323 -11.98 9.01 2.45
N ALA A 324 -12.30 9.04 1.16
CA ALA A 324 -11.32 9.24 0.14
C ALA A 324 -10.74 10.63 0.45
N LEU A 325 -9.57 10.67 1.10
CA LEU A 325 -8.59 11.64 0.64
C LEU A 325 -8.58 11.43 -0.87
N ASP A 326 -9.01 12.43 -1.64
CA ASP A 326 -8.88 12.38 -3.09
C ASP A 326 -7.40 12.16 -3.35
N SER A 327 -7.00 10.90 -3.52
CA SER A 327 -5.69 10.55 -3.99
C SER A 327 -5.62 11.25 -5.32
N ILE A 328 -4.83 12.32 -5.38
CA ILE A 328 -4.66 13.07 -6.61
C ILE A 328 -4.25 12.03 -7.63
N ALA A 329 -5.07 11.90 -8.67
CA ALA A 329 -4.76 11.00 -9.76
C ALA A 329 -3.54 11.59 -10.47
N GLU A 330 -2.41 10.90 -10.35
CA GLU A 330 -1.14 11.31 -10.93
C GLU A 330 -0.69 10.26 -11.92
N PHE A 331 0.04 10.71 -12.95
CA PHE A 331 0.79 9.80 -13.78
C PHE A 331 2.26 10.19 -13.68
N ARG A 332 3.03 9.47 -12.87
CA ARG A 332 4.42 9.86 -12.59
C ARG A 332 5.35 9.30 -13.65
N HIS A 333 6.21 10.16 -14.16
CA HIS A 333 7.37 9.74 -14.92
C HIS A 333 8.40 9.10 -13.96
N LEU A 334 8.79 7.85 -14.23
CA LEU A 334 9.75 7.11 -13.44
C LEU A 334 11.18 7.32 -13.95
N GLY A 335 11.38 7.30 -15.26
CA GLY A 335 12.69 7.51 -15.85
C GLY A 335 12.68 7.38 -17.37
N ASP A 336 13.60 8.12 -17.98
CA ASP A 336 13.91 8.04 -19.40
C ASP A 336 15.19 7.22 -19.58
N PHE A 337 15.21 6.45 -20.65
CA PHE A 337 16.29 5.56 -21.02
C PHE A 337 16.63 5.76 -22.49
N SER A 338 17.90 5.58 -22.83
CA SER A 338 18.38 5.63 -24.20
C SER A 338 18.69 4.23 -24.73
N ASN A 339 19.05 4.13 -26.01
CA ASN A 339 19.44 2.88 -26.66
C ASN A 339 18.34 1.83 -26.68
N SER A 340 17.08 2.24 -26.89
CA SER A 340 16.02 1.28 -27.16
C SER A 340 16.40 0.43 -28.38
N PRO A 341 16.33 -0.91 -28.31
CA PRO A 341 16.60 -1.76 -29.46
C PRO A 341 15.52 -1.66 -30.55
N GLY A 342 14.40 -0.96 -30.27
CA GLY A 342 13.34 -0.68 -31.24
C GLY A 342 12.03 -0.26 -30.58
N SER A 343 10.90 -0.69 -31.13
CA SER A 343 9.56 -0.37 -30.62
C SER A 343 9.11 -1.36 -29.55
N ILE A 344 8.37 -0.91 -28.55
CA ILE A 344 7.77 -1.75 -27.52
C ILE A 344 6.59 -2.52 -28.13
N LEU A 345 6.61 -3.84 -27.96
CA LEU A 345 5.62 -4.74 -28.50
C LEU A 345 4.52 -5.07 -27.48
N CYS A 346 4.90 -5.62 -26.32
CA CYS A 346 3.97 -6.05 -25.27
C CYS A 346 4.68 -6.29 -23.93
N ALA A 347 3.90 -6.45 -22.85
CA ALA A 347 4.40 -6.87 -21.55
C ALA A 347 4.41 -8.41 -21.40
N THR A 348 5.43 -8.95 -20.72
CA THR A 348 5.64 -10.40 -20.55
C THR A 348 5.40 -10.89 -19.13
N ASN A 349 5.92 -10.17 -18.13
CA ASN A 349 5.87 -10.55 -16.73
C ASN A 349 5.23 -9.45 -15.87
N ASP A 350 4.36 -9.88 -14.97
CA ASP A 350 3.54 -9.06 -14.06
C ASP A 350 3.61 -9.63 -12.63
N ASP A 351 4.77 -10.17 -12.24
CA ASP A 351 5.00 -10.55 -10.85
C ASP A 351 5.48 -9.33 -10.03
N ALA A 352 5.25 -9.36 -8.72
CA ALA A 352 5.65 -8.28 -7.81
C ALA A 352 7.17 -8.06 -7.75
N ARG A 353 7.99 -8.93 -8.37
CA ARG A 353 9.46 -8.89 -8.33
C ARG A 353 10.06 -8.23 -9.57
N GLY A 354 9.32 -8.08 -10.67
CA GLY A 354 9.77 -7.36 -11.85
C GLY A 354 8.73 -7.30 -12.97
N GLN A 355 8.47 -6.08 -13.45
CA GLN A 355 7.61 -5.82 -14.61
C GLN A 355 8.48 -5.84 -15.88
N SER A 356 8.09 -6.59 -16.92
CA SER A 356 8.96 -6.78 -18.10
C SER A 356 8.27 -6.46 -19.42
N PHE A 357 9.02 -5.88 -20.35
CA PHE A 357 8.56 -5.47 -21.68
C PHE A 357 9.40 -6.09 -22.78
N ILE A 358 8.75 -6.52 -23.86
CA ILE A 358 9.40 -6.94 -25.10
C ILE A 358 9.45 -5.78 -26.06
N PHE A 359 10.61 -5.63 -26.70
CA PHE A 359 10.91 -4.73 -27.79
C PHE A 359 11.18 -5.53 -29.06
N ILE A 360 10.85 -4.92 -30.20
CA ILE A 360 11.13 -5.44 -31.53
C ILE A 360 11.97 -4.42 -32.30
N SER A 361 13.13 -4.86 -32.80
CA SER A 361 14.00 -4.04 -33.64
C SER A 361 13.51 -3.98 -35.09
N ASP A 362 14.01 -3.02 -35.85
CA ASP A 362 13.71 -2.88 -37.27
C ASP A 362 14.16 -4.11 -38.09
N GLU A 363 15.15 -4.85 -37.59
CA GLU A 363 15.64 -6.11 -38.18
C GLU A 363 14.84 -7.35 -37.72
N GLY A 364 13.80 -7.17 -36.89
CA GLY A 364 12.97 -8.26 -36.37
C GLY A 364 13.61 -9.01 -35.20
N GLY A 365 14.60 -8.42 -34.54
CA GLY A 365 15.17 -8.93 -33.29
C GLY A 365 14.25 -8.66 -32.11
N LEU A 366 14.06 -9.64 -31.25
CA LEU A 366 13.26 -9.52 -30.03
C LEU A 366 14.17 -9.34 -28.83
N TYR A 367 13.85 -8.36 -28.00
CA TYR A 367 14.62 -8.02 -26.80
C TYR A 367 13.67 -7.84 -25.63
N GLU A 368 14.09 -8.24 -24.43
CA GLU A 368 13.34 -7.99 -23.21
C GLU A 368 14.16 -7.18 -22.22
N THR A 369 13.46 -6.33 -21.49
CA THR A 369 14.01 -5.64 -20.34
C THR A 369 13.05 -5.76 -19.17
N SER A 370 13.63 -5.89 -17.97
CA SER A 370 12.88 -5.94 -16.72
C SER A 370 13.11 -4.65 -15.94
N ILE A 371 12.02 -4.09 -15.43
CA ILE A 371 11.99 -2.83 -14.72
C ILE A 371 11.54 -3.10 -13.31
N SER A 372 12.38 -2.73 -12.34
CA SER A 372 11.98 -2.73 -10.94
C SER A 372 11.25 -1.41 -10.64
N PRO A 373 9.99 -1.46 -10.15
CA PRO A 373 9.24 -0.26 -9.81
C PRO A 373 9.80 0.47 -8.58
N THR A 374 10.71 -0.14 -7.81
CA THR A 374 11.29 0.38 -6.57
C THR A 374 12.76 0.78 -6.71
N GLU A 375 13.47 0.23 -7.69
CA GLU A 375 14.88 0.53 -7.96
C GLU A 375 15.09 0.72 -9.47
N LEU A 376 15.04 1.98 -9.93
CA LEU A 376 15.32 2.33 -11.34
C LEU A 376 16.83 2.25 -11.60
N LYS A 377 17.31 1.06 -11.92
CA LYS A 377 18.63 0.83 -12.52
C LYS A 377 18.53 0.96 -14.04
N GLU A 378 19.66 1.25 -14.69
CA GLU A 378 19.74 1.26 -16.14
C GLU A 378 19.28 -0.11 -16.69
N PRO A 379 18.21 -0.17 -17.52
CA PRO A 379 17.61 -1.42 -17.91
C PRO A 379 18.52 -2.17 -18.87
N GLN A 380 18.77 -3.45 -18.60
CA GLN A 380 19.56 -4.30 -19.47
C GLN A 380 18.64 -5.05 -20.44
N PHE A 381 18.97 -4.97 -21.72
CA PHE A 381 18.26 -5.71 -22.76
C PHE A 381 18.85 -7.11 -22.94
N ILE A 382 17.99 -8.11 -22.87
CA ILE A 382 18.32 -9.51 -23.12
C ILE A 382 17.69 -9.90 -24.46
N SER A 383 18.49 -10.42 -25.39
CA SER A 383 17.97 -10.93 -26.65
C SER A 383 17.10 -12.17 -26.39
N LEU A 384 15.87 -12.14 -26.89
CA LEU A 384 14.89 -13.23 -26.78
C LEU A 384 14.75 -14.05 -28.06
N GLY A 385 15.42 -13.67 -29.15
CA GLY A 385 15.32 -14.34 -30.43
C GLY A 385 15.06 -13.38 -31.58
N SER A 386 14.56 -13.91 -32.68
CA SER A 386 14.34 -13.17 -33.92
C SER A 386 13.11 -13.67 -34.66
N ILE A 387 12.59 -12.85 -35.56
CA ILE A 387 11.43 -13.13 -36.38
C ILE A 387 11.88 -13.52 -37.79
N VAL A 388 11.46 -14.69 -38.27
CA VAL A 388 11.80 -15.16 -39.63
C VAL A 388 11.03 -14.39 -40.69
N GLY A 389 11.76 -13.89 -41.70
CA GLY A 389 11.17 -13.17 -42.82
C GLY A 389 10.49 -11.88 -42.36
N TRP A 390 11.07 -11.22 -41.36
CA TRP A 390 10.65 -9.90 -40.94
C TRP A 390 10.93 -8.89 -42.04
N GLU A 391 9.88 -8.20 -42.45
CA GLU A 391 9.95 -7.03 -43.32
C GLU A 391 9.38 -5.90 -42.48
N PHE A 392 10.20 -4.87 -42.23
CA PHE A 392 9.75 -3.69 -41.51
C PHE A 392 8.76 -2.94 -42.40
N ASP A 393 7.48 -3.29 -42.25
CA ASP A 393 6.38 -2.49 -42.75
C ASP A 393 5.86 -1.63 -41.58
N ARG A 394 5.38 -0.41 -41.89
CA ARG A 394 4.78 0.48 -40.89
C ARG A 394 3.37 0.02 -40.48
N SER A 395 3.02 -1.25 -40.71
CA SER A 395 1.75 -1.82 -40.29
C SER A 395 1.69 -1.83 -38.75
N GLU A 396 0.50 -1.55 -38.20
CA GLU A 396 0.30 -1.70 -36.76
C GLU A 396 0.41 -3.16 -36.39
N ILE A 397 1.49 -3.53 -35.71
CA ILE A 397 1.68 -4.88 -35.18
C ILE A 397 1.03 -5.04 -33.81
N GLN A 398 0.67 -6.28 -33.50
CA GLN A 398 0.20 -6.69 -32.18
C GLN A 398 0.98 -7.91 -31.74
N GLY A 399 1.53 -7.85 -30.53
CA GLY A 399 2.17 -8.98 -29.86
C GLY A 399 1.43 -9.37 -28.59
N LEU A 400 1.32 -10.67 -28.33
CA LEU A 400 0.76 -11.19 -27.09
C LEU A 400 1.64 -12.30 -26.51
N HIS A 401 1.74 -12.32 -25.18
CA HIS A 401 2.54 -13.27 -24.42
C HIS A 401 1.69 -14.18 -23.54
N PHE A 402 1.81 -15.50 -23.75
CA PHE A 402 1.13 -16.55 -22.98
C PHE A 402 2.15 -17.54 -22.42
N GLY A 403 2.42 -17.47 -21.12
CA GLY A 403 3.32 -18.40 -20.44
C GLY A 403 4.76 -18.26 -20.95
N ASN A 404 5.18 -19.15 -21.87
CA ASN A 404 6.47 -19.08 -22.54
C ASN A 404 6.33 -18.91 -24.07
N GLU A 405 5.13 -18.66 -24.58
CA GLU A 405 4.86 -18.51 -26.02
C GLU A 405 4.54 -17.05 -26.38
N LEU A 406 5.01 -16.65 -27.57
CA LEU A 406 4.74 -15.36 -28.19
C LEU A 406 3.96 -15.56 -29.47
N ILE A 407 2.95 -14.72 -29.70
CA ILE A 407 2.23 -14.61 -30.96
C ILE A 407 2.30 -13.15 -31.39
N ILE A 408 2.79 -12.92 -32.61
CA ILE A 408 2.94 -11.60 -33.22
C ILE A 408 2.28 -11.61 -34.59
N GLY A 409 1.59 -10.55 -34.97
CA GLY A 409 1.07 -10.38 -36.32
C GLY A 409 0.54 -8.96 -36.54
N ASP A 410 0.18 -8.65 -37.78
CA ASP A 410 -0.46 -7.37 -38.09
C ASP A 410 -1.81 -7.29 -37.40
N ARG A 411 -2.16 -6.16 -36.79
CA ARG A 411 -3.43 -5.97 -36.08
C ARG A 411 -4.64 -6.06 -37.04
N SER A 412 -4.45 -5.65 -38.29
CA SER A 412 -5.47 -5.66 -39.33
C SER A 412 -4.92 -6.25 -40.63
N LYS A 413 -5.79 -6.85 -41.45
CA LYS A 413 -5.41 -7.56 -42.69
C LYS A 413 -4.34 -8.64 -42.46
N CYS A 414 -4.44 -9.30 -41.32
CA CYS A 414 -3.49 -10.32 -40.88
C CYS A 414 -3.70 -11.61 -41.67
N ASN A 415 -2.70 -12.03 -42.44
CA ASN A 415 -2.73 -13.27 -43.22
C ASN A 415 -1.75 -14.34 -42.69
N PHE A 416 -0.95 -14.02 -41.69
CA PHE A 416 -0.08 -14.95 -40.97
C PHE A 416 0.23 -14.42 -39.57
N THR A 417 0.69 -15.30 -38.68
CA THR A 417 1.26 -14.91 -37.38
C THR A 417 2.66 -15.46 -37.26
N TRP A 418 3.56 -14.73 -36.61
CA TRP A 418 4.79 -15.30 -36.08
C TRP A 418 4.54 -15.88 -34.70
N GLN A 419 4.94 -17.14 -34.51
CA GLN A 419 4.73 -17.83 -33.25
C GLN A 419 5.95 -18.68 -32.88
N GLY A 420 6.19 -18.78 -31.57
CA GLY A 420 7.26 -19.61 -31.02
C GLY A 420 7.40 -19.41 -29.51
N ALA A 421 8.32 -20.18 -28.93
CA ALA A 421 8.69 -20.01 -27.53
C ALA A 421 9.57 -18.76 -27.35
N LYS A 422 9.49 -18.10 -26.21
CA LYS A 422 10.43 -17.08 -25.79
C LYS A 422 11.86 -17.68 -25.74
N GLY A 423 12.85 -16.94 -26.23
CA GLY A 423 14.22 -17.43 -26.39
C GLY A 423 14.48 -18.17 -27.72
N SER A 424 13.47 -18.30 -28.59
CA SER A 424 13.59 -19.01 -29.86
C SER A 424 13.22 -18.13 -31.06
N THR A 425 13.61 -18.59 -32.25
CA THR A 425 13.22 -17.96 -33.51
C THR A 425 11.73 -18.17 -33.78
N LEU A 426 10.97 -17.08 -33.95
CA LEU A 426 9.53 -17.15 -34.22
C LEU A 426 9.28 -17.49 -35.69
N SER A 427 8.51 -18.56 -35.91
CA SER A 427 8.21 -19.07 -37.24
C SER A 427 6.98 -18.38 -37.82
N LYS A 428 7.02 -18.05 -39.11
CA LYS A 428 5.89 -17.50 -39.86
C LYS A 428 4.87 -18.61 -40.16
N ILE A 429 3.67 -18.51 -39.59
CA ILE A 429 2.60 -19.49 -39.76
C ILE A 429 1.41 -18.83 -40.47
N PRO A 430 1.09 -19.24 -41.72
CA PRO A 430 -0.05 -18.70 -42.45
C PRO A 430 -1.38 -18.92 -41.73
N LEU A 431 -2.26 -17.92 -41.80
CA LEU A 431 -3.66 -18.04 -41.40
C LEU A 431 -4.47 -18.61 -42.59
N PRO A 432 -5.54 -19.39 -42.34
CA PRO A 432 -6.38 -19.92 -43.42
C PRO A 432 -7.11 -18.84 -44.21
N PHE A 433 -7.30 -17.67 -43.61
CA PHE A 433 -8.00 -16.52 -44.17
C PHE A 433 -7.31 -15.24 -43.71
N GLU A 434 -7.42 -14.17 -44.49
CA GLU A 434 -7.02 -12.83 -44.06
C GLU A 434 -8.01 -12.30 -43.02
N MET A 435 -7.50 -11.95 -41.84
CA MET A 435 -8.30 -11.44 -40.72
C MET A 435 -8.26 -9.91 -40.71
N ALA A 436 -9.43 -9.29 -40.84
CA ALA A 436 -9.63 -7.86 -40.64
C ALA A 436 -9.32 -7.43 -39.18
N ALA A 437 -9.59 -8.32 -38.22
CA ALA A 437 -9.20 -8.18 -36.82
C ALA A 437 -9.01 -9.56 -36.20
N TRP A 438 -8.14 -9.70 -35.20
CA TRP A 438 -7.96 -10.95 -34.47
C TRP A 438 -7.58 -10.72 -33.01
N THR A 439 -7.78 -11.75 -32.19
CA THR A 439 -7.33 -11.81 -30.81
C THR A 439 -7.09 -13.27 -30.40
N PRO A 440 -5.99 -13.59 -29.70
CA PRO A 440 -5.78 -14.94 -29.22
C PRO A 440 -6.62 -15.19 -27.96
N MET A 441 -7.26 -16.36 -27.94
CA MET A 441 -7.91 -16.89 -26.74
C MET A 441 -6.87 -17.54 -25.83
N THR A 442 -5.97 -18.32 -26.42
CA THR A 442 -4.84 -18.99 -25.76
C THR A 442 -3.66 -19.00 -26.72
N SER A 443 -2.52 -19.54 -26.29
CA SER A 443 -1.36 -19.69 -27.15
C SER A 443 -1.58 -20.62 -28.36
N ARG A 444 -2.62 -21.47 -28.33
CA ARG A 444 -2.96 -22.41 -29.41
C ARG A 444 -4.34 -22.16 -30.04
N ARG A 445 -4.98 -21.05 -29.71
CA ARG A 445 -6.32 -20.71 -30.21
C ARG A 445 -6.44 -19.23 -30.51
N LEU A 446 -6.88 -18.93 -31.71
CA LEU A 446 -7.04 -17.58 -32.22
C LEU A 446 -8.48 -17.38 -32.67
N LEU A 447 -9.04 -16.22 -32.36
CA LEU A 447 -10.34 -15.79 -32.83
C LEU A 447 -10.12 -14.63 -33.79
N GLY A 448 -10.81 -14.61 -34.93
CA GLY A 448 -10.61 -13.60 -35.96
C GLY A 448 -11.85 -13.31 -36.77
N ILE A 449 -11.97 -12.10 -37.30
CA ILE A 449 -13.01 -11.71 -38.24
C ILE A 449 -12.37 -11.44 -39.59
N ASP A 450 -12.91 -12.05 -40.65
CA ASP A 450 -12.48 -11.78 -42.01
C ASP A 450 -13.11 -10.51 -42.61
N SER A 451 -12.72 -10.15 -43.83
CA SER A 451 -13.26 -8.97 -44.53
C SER A 451 -14.75 -9.08 -44.89
N SER A 452 -15.37 -10.26 -44.78
CA SER A 452 -16.80 -10.47 -45.00
C SER A 452 -17.64 -10.27 -43.72
N GLY A 453 -16.98 -10.10 -42.57
CA GLY A 453 -17.66 -10.00 -41.28
C GLY A 453 -17.99 -11.36 -40.65
N ARG A 454 -17.37 -12.43 -41.14
CA ARG A 454 -17.48 -13.79 -40.58
C ARG A 454 -16.52 -13.93 -39.40
N LEU A 455 -17.01 -14.45 -38.29
CA LEU A 455 -16.18 -14.77 -37.13
C LEU A 455 -15.63 -16.20 -37.27
N HIS A 456 -14.33 -16.36 -37.05
CA HIS A 456 -13.61 -17.62 -37.13
C HIS A 456 -12.98 -17.96 -35.78
N SER A 457 -13.07 -19.23 -35.41
CA SER A 457 -12.25 -19.82 -34.37
C SER A 457 -11.20 -20.71 -35.02
N LEU A 458 -9.94 -20.43 -34.76
CA LEU A 458 -8.80 -21.19 -35.24
C LEU A 458 -8.14 -21.91 -34.08
N ARG A 459 -7.70 -23.14 -34.35
CA ARG A 459 -6.85 -23.91 -33.45
C ARG A 459 -5.55 -24.24 -34.14
N GLN A 460 -4.48 -24.31 -33.35
CA GLN A 460 -3.21 -24.79 -33.85
C GLN A 460 -3.19 -26.32 -33.81
N ASP A 461 -2.91 -26.95 -34.95
CA ASP A 461 -2.75 -28.38 -35.08
C ASP A 461 -1.59 -28.66 -36.03
N SER A 462 -0.65 -29.51 -35.59
CA SER A 462 0.52 -29.90 -36.38
C SER A 462 1.30 -28.71 -36.96
N GLY A 463 1.44 -27.63 -36.17
CA GLY A 463 2.16 -26.41 -36.54
C GLY A 463 1.44 -25.49 -37.53
N LYS A 464 0.15 -25.73 -37.81
CA LYS A 464 -0.67 -24.90 -38.71
C LYS A 464 -1.92 -24.40 -38.00
N TRP A 465 -2.39 -23.23 -38.41
CA TRP A 465 -3.71 -22.77 -38.04
C TRP A 465 -4.77 -23.49 -38.86
N ILE A 466 -5.76 -24.08 -38.19
CA ILE A 466 -6.90 -24.75 -38.81
C ILE A 466 -8.17 -24.16 -38.24
N GLN A 467 -9.16 -23.92 -39.11
CA GLN A 467 -10.47 -23.47 -38.69
C GLN A 467 -11.17 -24.56 -37.86
N ALA A 468 -11.50 -24.23 -36.61
CA ALA A 468 -12.22 -25.09 -35.69
C ALA A 468 -13.73 -24.84 -35.74
N ASP A 469 -14.15 -23.58 -35.92
CA ASP A 469 -15.54 -23.16 -35.97
C ASP A 469 -15.70 -21.82 -36.71
N TYR A 470 -16.93 -21.46 -37.11
CA TYR A 470 -17.25 -20.15 -37.68
C TYR A 470 -18.71 -19.72 -37.52
N LEU A 471 -18.94 -18.41 -37.58
CA LEU A 471 -20.25 -17.79 -37.65
C LEU A 471 -20.33 -16.84 -38.85
N GLU A 472 -21.21 -17.15 -39.78
CA GLU A 472 -21.54 -16.27 -40.91
C GLU A 472 -22.41 -15.09 -40.48
N GLY A 473 -22.26 -13.96 -41.18
CA GLY A 473 -23.01 -12.74 -40.91
C GLY A 473 -22.92 -12.32 -39.44
N PHE A 474 -21.74 -12.46 -38.83
CA PHE A 474 -21.57 -12.19 -37.41
C PHE A 474 -21.65 -10.69 -37.13
N ILE A 475 -21.02 -9.86 -37.96
CA ILE A 475 -21.07 -8.41 -37.84
C ILE A 475 -20.84 -7.76 -39.21
N SER A 476 -21.46 -6.62 -39.50
CA SER A 476 -21.21 -5.90 -40.75
C SER A 476 -19.74 -5.46 -40.83
N PRO A 477 -19.01 -5.78 -41.91
CA PRO A 477 -17.59 -5.49 -42.03
C PRO A 477 -17.31 -4.00 -42.23
N THR A 478 -16.22 -3.51 -41.62
CA THR A 478 -15.70 -2.16 -41.81
C THR A 478 -14.16 -2.18 -41.82
N ALA A 479 -13.52 -1.05 -42.16
CA ALA A 479 -12.06 -0.94 -42.10
C ALA A 479 -11.51 -0.80 -40.67
N THR A 480 -12.38 -0.55 -39.68
CA THR A 480 -12.03 -0.21 -38.30
C THR A 480 -12.40 -1.33 -37.32
N MET A 481 -12.47 -2.57 -37.81
CA MET A 481 -12.86 -3.75 -37.04
C MET A 481 -11.92 -3.98 -35.85
N ARG A 482 -12.47 -4.27 -34.67
CA ARG A 482 -11.72 -4.67 -33.48
C ARG A 482 -12.37 -5.87 -32.79
N LEU A 483 -11.54 -6.68 -32.16
CA LEU A 483 -11.95 -7.88 -31.43
C LEU A 483 -11.41 -7.89 -30.00
N SER A 484 -12.30 -8.19 -29.06
CA SER A 484 -11.98 -8.38 -27.64
C SER A 484 -12.43 -9.76 -27.21
N PHE A 485 -11.55 -10.50 -26.55
CA PHE A 485 -11.90 -11.74 -25.85
C PHE A 485 -11.87 -11.47 -24.34
N ILE A 486 -12.99 -11.72 -23.67
CA ILE A 486 -13.15 -11.49 -22.23
C ILE A 486 -12.94 -12.81 -21.49
N ASP A 487 -11.82 -12.93 -20.76
CA ASP A 487 -11.44 -14.19 -20.11
C ASP A 487 -12.48 -14.66 -19.07
N THR A 488 -13.02 -13.73 -18.27
CA THR A 488 -13.89 -14.06 -17.12
C THR A 488 -15.27 -14.59 -17.52
N SER A 489 -15.81 -14.12 -18.65
CA SER A 489 -17.11 -14.55 -19.17
C SER A 489 -16.99 -15.47 -20.40
N SER A 490 -15.78 -15.67 -20.92
CA SER A 490 -15.54 -16.39 -22.17
C SER A 490 -16.39 -15.85 -23.32
N HIS A 491 -16.51 -14.53 -23.40
CA HIS A 491 -17.20 -13.84 -24.49
C HIS A 491 -16.19 -13.31 -25.50
N ILE A 492 -16.55 -13.35 -26.78
CA ILE A 492 -15.90 -12.54 -27.80
C ILE A 492 -16.83 -11.41 -28.22
N LEU A 493 -16.27 -10.21 -28.30
CA LEU A 493 -16.94 -9.01 -28.75
C LEU A 493 -16.27 -8.48 -30.02
N ALA A 494 -17.07 -8.17 -31.02
CA ALA A 494 -16.65 -7.52 -32.24
C ALA A 494 -17.21 -6.11 -32.32
N PHE A 495 -16.32 -5.18 -32.67
CA PHE A 495 -16.63 -3.77 -32.84
C PHE A 495 -16.35 -3.42 -34.30
N ASN A 496 -17.31 -2.80 -34.98
CA ASN A 496 -17.12 -2.33 -36.36
C ASN A 496 -17.10 -0.79 -36.46
N GLY A 497 -17.01 -0.09 -35.32
CA GLY A 497 -17.10 1.36 -35.24
C GLY A 497 -18.52 1.94 -35.16
N ALA A 498 -19.56 1.15 -35.45
CA ALA A 498 -20.95 1.57 -35.33
C ALA A 498 -21.75 0.75 -34.31
N THR A 499 -21.54 -0.56 -34.31
CA THR A 499 -22.23 -1.57 -33.50
C THR A 499 -21.24 -2.50 -32.81
N VAL A 500 -21.71 -3.18 -31.77
CA VAL A 500 -20.97 -4.22 -31.06
C VAL A 500 -21.79 -5.50 -31.08
N GLU A 501 -21.17 -6.60 -31.50
CA GLU A 501 -21.79 -7.93 -31.49
C GLU A 501 -21.00 -8.88 -30.59
N GLY A 502 -21.71 -9.74 -29.86
CA GLY A 502 -21.10 -10.64 -28.88
C GLY A 502 -21.54 -12.10 -29.06
N VAL A 503 -20.66 -13.03 -28.77
CA VAL A 503 -20.97 -14.47 -28.69
C VAL A 503 -20.16 -15.16 -27.60
N THR A 504 -20.73 -16.19 -26.99
CA THR A 504 -20.00 -17.07 -26.06
C THR A 504 -19.03 -17.98 -26.82
N VAL A 505 -17.88 -18.28 -26.21
CA VAL A 505 -16.87 -19.18 -26.78
C VAL A 505 -16.53 -20.24 -25.75
N GLY A 506 -16.66 -21.52 -26.11
CA GLY A 506 -16.25 -22.62 -25.26
C GLY A 506 -14.73 -22.72 -25.12
N ALA A 507 -14.25 -23.45 -24.11
CA ALA A 507 -12.82 -23.74 -23.95
C ALA A 507 -12.23 -24.52 -25.16
N ASP A 508 -13.08 -25.26 -25.88
CA ASP A 508 -12.73 -25.93 -27.13
C ASP A 508 -12.76 -25.00 -28.36
N GLY A 509 -12.97 -23.70 -28.14
CA GLY A 509 -13.03 -22.66 -29.16
C GLY A 509 -14.33 -22.63 -29.94
N LYS A 510 -15.34 -23.44 -29.63
CA LYS A 510 -16.61 -23.42 -30.38
C LYS A 510 -17.49 -22.24 -29.98
N PHE A 511 -18.22 -21.71 -30.94
CA PHE A 511 -19.15 -20.62 -30.73
C PHE A 511 -20.46 -21.12 -30.14
N GLY A 512 -20.93 -20.43 -29.10
CA GLY A 512 -22.21 -20.68 -28.46
C GLY A 512 -23.29 -19.68 -28.89
N ALA A 513 -24.17 -19.34 -27.95
CA ALA A 513 -25.24 -18.36 -28.17
C ALA A 513 -24.68 -16.94 -28.33
N ARG A 514 -25.29 -16.15 -29.23
CA ARG A 514 -25.08 -14.70 -29.30
C ARG A 514 -25.45 -14.07 -27.97
N VAL A 515 -24.68 -13.08 -27.56
CA VAL A 515 -24.85 -12.37 -26.29
C VAL A 515 -25.37 -10.97 -26.59
N THR A 516 -26.45 -10.59 -25.91
CA THR A 516 -26.91 -9.19 -25.92
C THR A 516 -25.91 -8.35 -25.15
N THR A 517 -25.19 -7.49 -25.86
CA THR A 517 -24.27 -6.53 -25.27
C THR A 517 -24.91 -5.17 -25.20
N ASN A 518 -24.77 -4.50 -24.05
CA ASN A 518 -25.14 -3.10 -23.93
C ASN A 518 -23.95 -2.17 -24.24
N LEU A 519 -22.76 -2.72 -24.54
CA LEU A 519 -21.57 -1.92 -24.84
C LEU A 519 -21.79 -1.10 -26.10
N THR A 520 -21.48 0.19 -26.00
CA THR A 520 -21.50 1.10 -27.14
C THR A 520 -20.20 1.90 -27.19
N CYS A 521 -19.51 1.84 -28.34
CA CYS A 521 -18.32 2.64 -28.62
C CYS A 521 -18.30 2.94 -30.13
N LYS A 522 -18.56 4.20 -30.50
CA LYS A 522 -18.70 4.60 -31.91
C LYS A 522 -17.47 5.33 -32.39
N TYR A 523 -16.80 4.80 -33.40
CA TYR A 523 -15.55 5.35 -33.90
C TYR A 523 -15.36 5.10 -35.39
N ASP A 524 -14.57 5.95 -36.03
CA ASP A 524 -14.36 5.95 -37.48
C ASP A 524 -12.88 6.14 -37.86
N THR A 525 -11.98 5.87 -36.91
CA THR A 525 -10.52 5.83 -37.10
C THR A 525 -9.97 4.44 -36.80
N ASP A 526 -8.73 4.20 -37.20
CA ASP A 526 -7.93 3.02 -36.87
C ASP A 526 -7.33 3.07 -35.45
N GLN A 527 -7.34 4.23 -34.78
CA GLN A 527 -6.92 4.35 -33.40
C GLN A 527 -7.99 3.82 -32.43
N ALA A 528 -8.24 2.52 -32.48
CA ALA A 528 -9.17 1.81 -31.61
C ALA A 528 -8.49 0.58 -31.00
N PHE A 529 -8.64 0.43 -29.70
CA PHE A 529 -7.96 -0.57 -28.89
C PHE A 529 -8.96 -1.22 -27.95
N THR A 530 -8.82 -2.52 -27.76
CA THR A 530 -9.64 -3.28 -26.82
C THR A 530 -8.78 -4.12 -25.90
N ASN A 531 -9.31 -4.48 -24.73
CA ASN A 531 -8.62 -5.33 -23.78
C ASN A 531 -9.43 -6.60 -23.46
N ARG A 532 -8.96 -7.39 -22.48
CA ARG A 532 -9.58 -8.65 -22.05
C ARG A 532 -10.66 -8.50 -20.97
N LEU A 533 -11.06 -7.27 -20.68
CA LEU A 533 -12.18 -6.93 -19.79
C LEU A 533 -13.38 -6.35 -20.56
N GLY A 534 -13.28 -6.21 -21.88
CA GLY A 534 -14.31 -5.59 -22.71
C GLY A 534 -14.26 -4.06 -22.74
N LEU A 535 -13.18 -3.44 -22.26
CA LEU A 535 -12.90 -2.03 -22.49
C LEU A 535 -12.59 -1.82 -23.97
N CYS A 536 -13.27 -0.89 -24.61
CA CYS A 536 -12.92 -0.37 -25.93
C CYS A 536 -12.61 1.12 -25.80
N ALA A 537 -11.40 1.53 -26.19
CA ALA A 537 -11.00 2.93 -26.27
C ALA A 537 -10.67 3.27 -27.72
N ALA A 538 -11.21 4.35 -28.26
CA ALA A 538 -11.07 4.69 -29.66
C ALA A 538 -11.05 6.19 -29.90
N ALA A 539 -10.47 6.61 -31.01
CA ALA A 539 -10.54 7.99 -31.49
C ALA A 539 -11.61 8.13 -32.59
N ILE A 540 -12.22 9.30 -32.65
CA ILE A 540 -13.06 9.70 -33.79
C ILE A 540 -12.32 10.74 -34.64
N LYS A 541 -12.69 10.89 -35.91
CA LYS A 541 -11.98 11.78 -36.87
C LYS A 541 -11.86 13.24 -36.43
N THR A 542 -12.71 13.72 -35.52
CA THR A 542 -12.59 15.07 -34.93
C THR A 542 -11.41 15.20 -33.97
N GLY A 543 -10.77 14.08 -33.60
CA GLY A 543 -9.67 13.99 -32.65
C GLY A 543 -10.11 13.79 -31.20
N GLU A 544 -11.40 13.56 -30.95
CA GLU A 544 -11.89 13.18 -29.62
C GLU A 544 -11.63 11.69 -29.36
N ALA A 545 -11.07 11.37 -28.20
CA ALA A 545 -10.98 10.01 -27.71
C ALA A 545 -12.21 9.68 -26.87
N ILE A 546 -12.74 8.49 -27.07
CA ILE A 546 -13.85 7.92 -26.32
C ILE A 546 -13.44 6.57 -25.75
N ALA A 547 -14.07 6.17 -24.66
CA ALA A 547 -13.97 4.79 -24.19
C ALA A 547 -15.27 4.28 -23.60
N SER A 548 -15.40 2.96 -23.57
CA SER A 548 -16.60 2.28 -23.09
C SER A 548 -16.24 0.95 -22.44
N THR A 549 -16.71 0.76 -21.21
CA THR A 549 -16.72 -0.52 -20.48
C THR A 549 -18.15 -0.97 -20.14
N SER A 550 -19.15 -0.13 -20.45
CA SER A 550 -20.55 -0.34 -20.11
C SER A 550 -21.49 0.38 -21.09
N ASN A 551 -22.73 0.63 -20.69
CA ASN A 551 -23.81 1.07 -21.58
C ASN A 551 -23.61 2.46 -22.20
N LYS A 552 -22.74 3.29 -21.62
CA LYS A 552 -22.54 4.67 -22.04
C LYS A 552 -21.06 4.92 -22.38
N PRO A 553 -20.74 5.34 -23.61
CA PRO A 553 -19.39 5.74 -23.94
C PRO A 553 -19.09 7.05 -23.23
N VAL A 554 -17.82 7.27 -22.94
CA VAL A 554 -17.37 8.46 -22.25
C VAL A 554 -16.26 9.13 -23.03
N SER A 555 -16.39 10.45 -23.17
CA SER A 555 -15.35 11.29 -23.73
C SER A 555 -14.15 11.35 -22.79
N LEU A 556 -12.96 11.20 -23.36
CA LEU A 556 -11.68 11.27 -22.67
C LEU A 556 -10.91 12.56 -23.01
N GLY A 557 -11.48 13.39 -23.88
CA GLY A 557 -10.90 14.61 -24.41
C GLY A 557 -10.18 14.43 -25.74
N THR A 558 -9.52 15.50 -26.19
CA THR A 558 -8.88 15.54 -27.50
C THR A 558 -7.48 14.93 -27.49
N ILE A 559 -7.18 14.07 -28.46
CA ILE A 559 -5.89 13.42 -28.64
C ILE A 559 -5.14 13.94 -29.88
N ASN A 560 -3.86 13.60 -29.96
CA ASN A 560 -3.04 13.86 -31.14
C ASN A 560 -3.22 12.79 -32.21
N LEU A 561 -4.15 12.93 -33.14
CA LEU A 561 -4.35 11.92 -34.21
C LEU A 561 -3.12 11.65 -35.08
N GLU A 562 -2.13 12.56 -35.11
CA GLU A 562 -0.88 12.38 -35.85
C GLU A 562 0.11 11.47 -35.09
N ALA A 563 -0.02 11.36 -33.76
CA ALA A 563 0.72 10.40 -32.96
C ALA A 563 0.02 9.04 -33.04
N SER A 564 0.75 8.02 -33.50
CA SER A 564 0.27 6.64 -33.58
C SER A 564 1.26 5.71 -32.87
N PRO A 565 0.90 5.13 -31.71
CA PRO A 565 -0.41 5.21 -31.06
C PRO A 565 -0.59 6.51 -30.23
N SER A 566 -1.82 7.05 -30.16
CA SER A 566 -2.20 8.04 -29.12
C SER A 566 -3.03 7.46 -27.98
N ILE A 567 -3.46 6.20 -28.10
CA ILE A 567 -4.22 5.47 -27.10
C ILE A 567 -3.49 4.14 -26.85
N SER A 568 -3.37 3.75 -25.58
CA SER A 568 -2.94 2.38 -25.21
C SER A 568 -3.80 1.88 -24.06
N VAL A 569 -4.19 0.60 -24.08
CA VAL A 569 -5.05 -0.02 -23.07
C VAL A 569 -4.32 -1.16 -22.36
N ALA A 570 -4.47 -1.24 -21.05
CA ALA A 570 -3.95 -2.37 -20.27
C ALA A 570 -4.76 -3.63 -20.58
N SER A 571 -4.06 -4.75 -20.78
CA SER A 571 -4.71 -5.98 -21.27
C SER A 571 -5.70 -6.59 -20.27
N HIS A 572 -5.43 -6.50 -18.96
CA HIS A 572 -6.24 -7.10 -17.87
C HIS A 572 -6.66 -6.09 -16.80
N ALA A 573 -6.59 -4.79 -17.11
CA ALA A 573 -7.08 -3.73 -16.23
C ALA A 573 -7.91 -2.72 -17.04
N ASN A 574 -8.88 -2.07 -16.39
CA ASN A 574 -9.64 -0.98 -17.01
C ASN A 574 -8.85 0.35 -17.03
N MET A 575 -7.57 0.26 -17.33
CA MET A 575 -6.61 1.35 -17.38
C MET A 575 -6.27 1.64 -18.84
N LEU A 576 -6.17 2.92 -19.19
CA LEU A 576 -5.70 3.36 -20.49
C LEU A 576 -4.78 4.58 -20.39
N ALA A 577 -3.97 4.78 -21.40
CA ALA A 577 -3.13 5.95 -21.59
C ALA A 577 -3.63 6.76 -22.80
N LEU A 578 -3.50 8.08 -22.73
CA LEU A 578 -3.86 9.00 -23.81
C LEU A 578 -2.75 10.05 -23.98
N VAL A 579 -2.37 10.30 -25.23
CA VAL A 579 -1.50 11.42 -25.61
C VAL A 579 -2.37 12.54 -26.19
N SER A 580 -2.45 13.66 -25.49
CA SER A 580 -3.17 14.84 -25.99
C SER A 580 -2.37 15.59 -27.06
N LYS A 581 -3.01 16.57 -27.72
CA LYS A 581 -2.39 17.39 -28.76
C LYS A 581 -1.13 18.15 -28.31
N ASP A 582 -1.04 18.50 -27.02
CA ASP A 582 0.13 19.12 -26.40
C ASP A 582 1.18 18.09 -25.94
N LEU A 583 1.12 16.85 -26.45
CA LEU A 583 1.98 15.72 -26.08
C LEU A 583 1.91 15.32 -24.60
N ARG A 584 0.89 15.78 -23.87
CA ARG A 584 0.71 15.36 -22.48
C ARG A 584 0.17 13.94 -22.42
N LEU A 585 0.87 13.11 -21.67
CA LEU A 585 0.53 11.73 -21.44
C LEU A 585 -0.31 11.63 -20.16
N SER A 586 -1.54 11.13 -20.28
CA SER A 586 -2.46 10.95 -19.14
C SER A 586 -2.89 9.49 -18.99
N ALA A 587 -3.09 9.06 -17.75
CA ALA A 587 -3.65 7.75 -17.43
C ALA A 587 -5.12 7.90 -17.02
N THR A 588 -5.98 6.97 -17.44
CA THR A 588 -7.40 6.98 -17.09
C THR A 588 -7.84 5.59 -16.65
N LEU A 589 -8.44 5.52 -15.46
CA LEU A 589 -9.14 4.35 -14.94
C LEU A 589 -10.64 4.50 -15.22
N ILE A 590 -11.23 3.51 -15.88
CA ILE A 590 -12.66 3.47 -16.19
C ILE A 590 -13.32 2.34 -15.41
N THR A 591 -14.26 2.68 -14.55
CA THR A 591 -15.09 1.70 -13.85
C THR A 591 -16.50 1.72 -14.41
N ALA A 592 -17.36 0.79 -13.99
CA ALA A 592 -18.76 0.77 -14.42
C ALA A 592 -19.52 2.05 -14.02
N THR A 593 -19.09 2.74 -12.97
CA THR A 593 -19.82 3.86 -12.34
C THR A 593 -19.05 5.18 -12.33
N SER A 594 -17.74 5.16 -12.59
CA SER A 594 -16.90 6.34 -12.47
C SER A 594 -15.70 6.29 -13.41
N ILE A 595 -15.16 7.48 -13.68
CA ILE A 595 -13.92 7.65 -14.43
C ILE A 595 -13.01 8.52 -13.60
N LYS A 596 -11.78 8.06 -13.46
CA LYS A 596 -10.71 8.81 -12.82
C LYS A 596 -9.59 8.99 -13.83
N LYS A 597 -9.25 10.24 -14.12
CA LYS A 597 -8.18 10.60 -15.05
C LYS A 597 -7.07 11.30 -14.27
N SER A 598 -5.81 11.05 -14.63
CA SER A 598 -4.69 11.78 -14.07
C SER A 598 -4.84 13.27 -14.34
N THR A 599 -4.63 14.08 -13.32
CA THR A 599 -4.75 15.53 -13.42
C THR A 599 -3.65 16.06 -14.34
N ALA A 600 -3.98 17.04 -15.20
CA ALA A 600 -3.02 17.59 -16.16
C ALA A 600 -1.74 18.13 -15.51
N ALA A 601 -1.85 18.73 -14.32
CA ALA A 601 -0.73 19.24 -13.54
C ALA A 601 0.29 18.16 -13.11
N TYR A 602 -0.16 16.91 -13.00
CA TYR A 602 0.64 15.76 -12.57
C TYR A 602 0.73 14.69 -13.67
N SER A 603 0.62 15.13 -14.92
CA SER A 603 0.72 14.29 -16.12
C SER A 603 1.91 14.80 -16.95
N PRO A 604 2.87 13.94 -17.32
CA PRO A 604 4.10 14.34 -18.00
C PRO A 604 3.79 14.80 -19.43
N VAL A 605 4.65 15.68 -19.95
CA VAL A 605 4.66 16.07 -21.35
C VAL A 605 5.76 15.29 -22.03
N LEU A 606 5.41 14.53 -23.07
CA LEU A 606 6.36 13.73 -23.82
C LEU A 606 7.23 14.63 -24.71
N PRO A 607 8.50 14.26 -24.95
CA PRO A 607 9.40 15.04 -25.81
C PRO A 607 8.93 15.05 -27.27
N GLU A 608 8.35 13.94 -27.74
CA GLU A 608 7.75 13.79 -29.06
C GLU A 608 6.57 12.79 -29.03
N ALA A 609 5.96 12.56 -30.19
CA ALA A 609 4.93 11.53 -30.34
C ALA A 609 5.54 10.13 -30.13
N PRO A 610 4.94 9.26 -29.31
CA PRO A 610 5.50 7.93 -29.10
C PRO A 610 5.37 7.08 -30.38
N SER A 611 6.42 6.32 -30.69
CA SER A 611 6.41 5.29 -31.72
C SER A 611 5.67 4.03 -31.27
N SER A 612 5.65 3.77 -29.97
CA SER A 612 4.86 2.68 -29.38
C SER A 612 4.56 2.94 -27.90
N MET A 613 3.51 2.29 -27.40
CA MET A 613 3.09 2.36 -26.00
C MET A 613 2.55 1.01 -25.54
N ALA A 614 3.09 0.46 -24.44
CA ALA A 614 2.58 -0.77 -23.85
C ALA A 614 2.40 -0.65 -22.34
N TRP A 615 1.26 -1.14 -21.87
CA TRP A 615 1.01 -1.35 -20.45
C TRP A 615 1.49 -2.74 -20.03
N THR A 616 1.98 -2.84 -18.80
CA THR A 616 1.92 -4.09 -18.01
C THR A 616 0.49 -4.65 -17.99
N LYS A 617 0.32 -5.97 -17.85
CA LYS A 617 -1.00 -6.59 -17.97
C LYS A 617 -2.01 -5.99 -16.98
N ASN A 618 -1.56 -5.71 -15.76
CA ASN A 618 -2.36 -5.16 -14.66
C ASN A 618 -2.43 -3.62 -14.67
N GLY A 619 -1.76 -2.94 -15.62
CA GLY A 619 -1.79 -1.47 -15.72
C GLY A 619 -0.97 -0.75 -14.65
N GLU A 620 0.02 -1.40 -14.04
CA GLU A 620 0.89 -0.80 -13.02
C GLU A 620 1.96 0.12 -13.59
N LEU A 621 2.46 -0.19 -14.79
CA LEU A 621 3.42 0.61 -15.53
C LEU A 621 3.02 0.70 -17.00
N LEU A 622 3.27 1.87 -17.59
CA LEU A 622 3.29 2.11 -19.02
C LEU A 622 4.73 2.37 -19.46
N ALA A 623 5.16 1.74 -20.54
CA ALA A 623 6.38 2.12 -21.24
C ALA A 623 6.02 2.76 -22.59
N THR A 624 6.77 3.79 -23.00
CA THR A 624 6.63 4.46 -24.30
C THR A 624 7.99 4.55 -24.98
N SER A 625 8.08 4.20 -26.27
CA SER A 625 9.30 4.41 -27.08
C SER A 625 9.11 5.57 -28.04
N PHE A 626 10.22 6.16 -28.47
CA PHE A 626 10.27 7.30 -29.37
C PHE A 626 11.07 6.99 -30.64
N ALA A 627 11.02 7.86 -31.64
CA ALA A 627 11.66 7.64 -32.94
C ALA A 627 13.18 7.84 -32.86
N ASP A 628 13.64 8.66 -31.92
CA ASP A 628 15.06 8.92 -31.65
C ASP A 628 15.78 7.77 -30.91
N GLY A 629 15.07 6.68 -30.58
CA GLY A 629 15.60 5.53 -29.84
C GLY A 629 15.61 5.71 -28.32
N THR A 630 15.04 6.80 -27.80
CA THR A 630 14.74 6.95 -26.37
C THR A 630 13.44 6.24 -26.00
N TRP A 631 13.25 5.96 -24.72
CA TRP A 631 12.01 5.41 -24.19
C TRP A 631 11.85 5.77 -22.71
N GLY A 632 10.60 5.90 -22.27
CA GLY A 632 10.26 6.33 -20.92
C GLY A 632 9.31 5.36 -20.23
N VAL A 633 9.31 5.37 -18.90
CA VAL A 633 8.43 4.54 -18.07
C VAL A 633 7.60 5.41 -17.13
N PHE A 634 6.33 5.09 -17.00
CA PHE A 634 5.34 5.88 -16.29
C PHE A 634 4.50 5.00 -15.37
N ARG A 635 4.12 5.56 -14.21
CA ARG A 635 3.35 4.86 -13.17
C ARG A 635 2.11 5.64 -12.77
N PRO A 636 0.90 5.07 -12.89
CA PRO A 636 -0.31 5.68 -12.38
C PRO A 636 -0.33 5.58 -10.85
N LEU A 637 -0.63 6.70 -10.17
CA LEU A 637 -0.82 6.77 -8.72
C LEU A 637 -2.16 7.43 -8.42
N GLY A 638 -2.84 7.02 -7.34
CA GLY A 638 -4.19 7.50 -7.03
C GLY A 638 -5.28 7.04 -8.01
N LEU A 639 -4.94 6.19 -8.98
CA LEU A 639 -5.85 5.56 -9.94
C LEU A 639 -6.07 4.09 -9.57
N ILE A 640 -6.68 3.85 -8.41
CA ILE A 640 -6.96 2.49 -7.89
C ILE A 640 -8.43 2.15 -8.18
N ALA A 641 -8.69 0.93 -8.67
CA ALA A 641 -10.04 0.37 -8.70
C ALA A 641 -10.47 0.12 -7.25
N GLY A 642 -11.47 0.88 -6.80
CA GLY A 642 -12.02 0.76 -5.44
C GLY A 642 -12.91 -0.46 -5.25
#